data_AF-A0A1L8MFK5-F1
#
_entry.id   AF-A0A1L8MFK5-F1
#
_cell.length_a   1.000
_cell.length_b   1.000
_cell.length_c   1.000
_cell.angle_alpha   90.00
_cell.angle_beta   90.00
_cell.angle_gamma   90.00
#
_symmetry.space_group_name_H-M   'P 1'
#
loop_
_entity.id
_entity.type
_entity.pdbx_description
1 polymer ?
#
loop_
_entity_poly.entity_id
_entity_poly.type
_entity_poly.pdbx_seq_one_letter_code
_entity_poly.pdbx_strand_id
1 'polypeptide(L)'
;MGFRFSIRLQLMVLSLFLFTIPYLGYNYVWELEQYLRNGQEQTMIGTARAVATALHERPALFDSQSAYLQDVRPGTDLYAPPIPSPIRLDGELNDWQQISELMSEYGSGEVIEYYNGYAGEPTSLSFKHMVGRYGQFLYAMFEVSDDVLLWRQPNSLSVETGDHLLVGMETPQGELARYVVAPYESGWVNAYKLADNTSTTRAIENALSIQGRWQETATGYNIELRFPLSMTTGGLAFSIVDVDDKASRLKQYALGTANTNDLAELGTVITPSPEIERILAGLKYADSRVWVVDKHMRVLARAGDIQSATGIEVDEKETSSNAVWNWIESEWLLPLYYQILTQPPADFIDELDDAYALVGQDLGTALNGQPDSLWRLSPDNKAIVLSAAYPIFIEGGVMGAVVVEQTTNGIRTLRNRALEQLFHVILAVMTLGTLGLLLFATRISNRIRSLRDNTEAVIDDNGKIIGTLPTSNQRDEIGDLSRSFADVLSRLQQYNSYLENMASRLSHELRTPIAVVKSSLDMLLHDNDSEQQAVFVERAQSGVNRLSTILNSMSEATRLEQAIEQEDLETFNIVQVIKGCVEGYQHTYALRKWTLTATDSSLLIDGSPELIAQLFDKVVSNAVDFSQNNDEIVIKLEKHDKSVTLTVSNPGPLLPRGMKNQLTQSMVSVRKENDVQNAAQSPHLGLGLYIANMIAQFHKGRLFLNDREDASGVVVTATFPTSSDTKR
;
A
#
# COMPACT_ATOMS: atom_id res chain seq x y z
N MET A 1 -3.28 -4.89 35.61
CA MET A 1 -2.07 -4.44 34.88
C MET A 1 -2.56 -3.57 33.72
N GLY A 2 -2.57 -2.24 33.88
CA GLY A 2 -3.06 -1.35 32.83
C GLY A 2 -1.99 -1.20 31.76
N PHE A 3 -2.25 -1.68 30.54
CA PHE A 3 -1.35 -1.49 29.41
C PHE A 3 -1.14 0.01 29.18
N ARG A 4 0.10 0.48 29.37
CA ARG A 4 0.51 1.85 29.06
C ARG A 4 0.86 1.89 27.57
N PHE A 5 0.06 2.59 26.78
CA PHE A 5 0.39 2.82 25.38
C PHE A 5 1.40 3.96 25.29
N SER A 6 2.61 3.65 24.83
CA SER A 6 3.60 4.68 24.50
C SER A 6 3.16 5.48 23.29
N ILE A 7 3.61 6.73 23.19
CA ILE A 7 3.36 7.60 22.01
C ILE A 7 3.87 6.91 20.73
N ARG A 8 5.00 6.19 20.82
CA ARG A 8 5.56 5.43 19.69
C ARG A 8 4.67 4.28 19.25
N LEU A 9 4.05 3.55 20.19
CA LEU A 9 3.15 2.44 19.86
C LEU A 9 1.88 2.93 19.16
N GLN A 10 1.34 4.08 19.59
CA GLN A 10 0.17 4.70 18.94
C GLN A 10 0.48 5.11 17.49
N LEU A 11 1.63 5.74 17.25
CA LEU A 11 2.08 6.10 15.91
C LEU A 11 2.35 4.85 15.06
N MET A 12 2.99 3.82 15.62
CA MET A 12 3.28 2.57 14.91
C MET A 12 1.99 1.87 14.45
N VAL A 13 0.98 1.77 15.31
CA VAL A 13 -0.31 1.16 14.97
C VAL A 13 -1.01 1.94 13.86
N LEU A 14 -1.01 3.27 13.94
CA LEU A 14 -1.60 4.13 12.90
C LEU A 14 -0.87 3.98 11.56
N SER A 15 0.46 4.00 11.57
CA SER A 15 1.27 3.83 10.35
C SER A 15 1.11 2.43 9.74
N LEU A 16 1.06 1.38 10.56
CA LEU A 16 0.86 0.02 10.09
C LEU A 16 -0.52 -0.13 9.44
N PHE A 17 -1.56 0.43 10.07
CA PHE A 17 -2.91 0.45 9.50
C PHE A 17 -2.95 1.17 8.15
N LEU A 18 -2.31 2.34 8.04
CA LEU A 18 -2.23 3.11 6.79
C LEU A 18 -1.55 2.32 5.65
N PHE A 19 -0.54 1.50 5.97
CA PHE A 19 0.21 0.72 4.97
C PHE A 19 -0.55 -0.53 4.49
N THR A 20 -1.38 -1.14 5.35
CA THR A 20 -2.12 -2.35 4.98
C THR A 20 -3.19 -2.13 3.92
N ILE A 21 -3.75 -0.92 3.82
CA ILE A 21 -4.88 -0.62 2.93
C ILE A 21 -4.47 -0.65 1.44
N PRO A 22 -3.42 0.05 0.99
CA PRO A 22 -2.95 -0.05 -0.39
C PRO A 22 -2.59 -1.48 -0.80
N TYR A 23 -1.93 -2.22 0.11
CA TYR A 23 -1.53 -3.60 -0.14
C TYR A 23 -2.73 -4.53 -0.35
N LEU A 24 -3.73 -4.45 0.54
CA LEU A 24 -4.98 -5.22 0.40
C LEU A 24 -5.76 -4.81 -0.85
N GLY A 25 -5.80 -3.51 -1.17
CA GLY A 25 -6.45 -3.01 -2.38
C GLY A 25 -5.82 -3.58 -3.65
N TYR A 26 -4.49 -3.60 -3.74
CA TYR A 26 -3.78 -4.18 -4.87
C TYR A 26 -4.07 -5.68 -5.03
N ASN A 27 -3.99 -6.44 -3.93
CA ASN A 27 -4.30 -7.88 -3.95
C ASN A 27 -5.75 -8.15 -4.39
N TYR A 28 -6.70 -7.34 -3.93
CA TYR A 28 -8.11 -7.47 -4.32
C TYR A 28 -8.31 -7.29 -5.84
N VAL A 29 -7.71 -6.25 -6.44
CA VAL A 29 -7.83 -6.02 -7.90
C VAL A 29 -7.19 -7.15 -8.69
N TRP A 30 -6.02 -7.63 -8.24
CA TRP A 30 -5.34 -8.75 -8.87
C TRP A 30 -6.18 -10.03 -8.85
N GLU A 31 -6.77 -10.36 -7.71
CA GLU A 31 -7.61 -11.55 -7.54
C GLU A 31 -8.93 -11.42 -8.33
N LEU A 32 -9.52 -10.22 -8.36
CA LEU A 32 -10.69 -9.91 -9.17
C LEU A 32 -10.40 -10.09 -10.67
N GLU A 33 -9.27 -9.58 -11.18
CA GLU A 33 -8.90 -9.72 -12.59
C GLU A 33 -8.72 -11.20 -12.97
N GLN A 34 -8.05 -11.98 -12.13
CA GLN A 34 -7.89 -13.43 -12.34
C GLN A 34 -9.24 -14.16 -12.36
N TYR A 35 -10.13 -13.82 -11.43
CA TYR A 35 -11.47 -14.41 -11.36
C TYR A 35 -12.30 -14.08 -12.61
N LEU A 36 -12.29 -12.82 -13.05
CA LEU A 36 -13.00 -12.38 -14.25
C LEU A 36 -12.46 -13.06 -15.52
N ARG A 37 -11.14 -13.16 -15.66
CA ARG A 37 -10.51 -13.84 -16.81
C ARG A 37 -10.93 -15.31 -16.90
N ASN A 38 -10.83 -16.05 -15.80
CA ASN A 38 -11.23 -17.45 -15.75
C ASN A 38 -12.73 -17.63 -16.01
N GLY A 39 -13.57 -16.74 -15.46
CA GLY A 39 -15.01 -16.74 -15.71
C GLY A 39 -15.37 -16.49 -17.17
N GLN A 40 -14.69 -15.54 -17.82
CA GLN A 40 -14.89 -15.22 -19.23
C GLN A 40 -14.49 -16.41 -20.13
N GLU A 41 -13.34 -17.04 -19.86
CA GLU A 41 -12.88 -18.23 -20.58
C GLU A 41 -13.88 -19.39 -20.52
N GLN A 42 -14.39 -19.71 -19.34
CA GLN A 42 -15.42 -20.74 -19.18
C GLN A 42 -16.73 -20.39 -19.88
N THR A 43 -17.12 -19.12 -19.83
CA THR A 43 -18.33 -18.64 -20.52
C THR A 43 -18.18 -18.77 -22.03
N MET A 44 -17.03 -18.42 -22.58
CA MET A 44 -16.74 -18.51 -24.01
C MET A 44 -16.71 -19.95 -24.52
N ILE A 45 -16.07 -20.88 -23.80
CA ILE A 45 -16.13 -22.31 -24.12
C ILE A 45 -17.59 -22.82 -24.05
N GLY A 46 -18.36 -22.36 -23.07
CA GLY A 46 -19.79 -22.67 -22.94
C GLY A 46 -20.62 -22.18 -24.13
N THR A 47 -20.39 -20.94 -24.58
CA THR A 47 -21.04 -20.37 -25.77
C THR A 47 -20.64 -21.15 -27.02
N ALA A 48 -19.35 -21.40 -27.24
CA ALA A 48 -18.86 -22.18 -28.39
C ALA A 48 -19.51 -23.57 -28.42
N ARG A 49 -19.61 -24.24 -27.26
CA ARG A 49 -20.32 -25.52 -27.10
C ARG A 49 -21.79 -25.43 -27.45
N ALA A 50 -22.50 -24.39 -26.99
CA ALA A 50 -23.92 -24.22 -27.25
C ALA A 50 -24.20 -24.06 -28.75
N VAL A 51 -23.38 -23.26 -29.45
CA VAL A 51 -23.48 -23.09 -30.91
C VAL A 51 -23.13 -24.38 -31.64
N ALA A 52 -22.04 -25.06 -31.25
CA ALA A 52 -21.64 -26.32 -31.85
C ALA A 52 -22.75 -27.38 -31.70
N THR A 53 -23.39 -27.45 -30.53
CA THR A 53 -24.52 -28.36 -30.28
C THR A 53 -25.69 -28.10 -31.21
N ALA A 54 -26.00 -26.84 -31.52
CA ALA A 54 -27.05 -26.49 -32.49
C ALA A 54 -26.71 -26.91 -33.94
N LEU A 55 -25.42 -27.08 -34.24
CA LEU A 55 -24.92 -27.51 -35.55
C LEU A 55 -24.76 -29.04 -35.65
N HIS A 56 -24.51 -29.74 -34.54
CA HIS A 56 -24.33 -31.21 -34.50
C HIS A 56 -25.51 -31.96 -35.15
N GLU A 57 -26.73 -31.49 -34.95
CA GLU A 57 -27.95 -32.18 -35.41
C GLU A 57 -28.34 -31.85 -36.87
N ARG A 58 -27.47 -31.18 -37.63
CA ARG A 58 -27.79 -30.68 -38.97
C ARG A 58 -26.70 -31.01 -40.01
N PRO A 59 -26.52 -32.30 -40.37
CA PRO A 59 -25.52 -32.72 -41.35
C PRO A 59 -25.66 -32.01 -42.71
N ALA A 60 -26.90 -31.73 -43.14
CA ALA A 60 -27.19 -31.03 -44.39
C ALA A 60 -26.52 -29.64 -44.53
N LEU A 61 -26.17 -28.99 -43.41
CA LEU A 61 -25.46 -27.69 -43.44
C LEU A 61 -24.01 -27.81 -43.92
N PHE A 62 -23.45 -29.02 -43.85
CA PHE A 62 -22.10 -29.36 -44.25
C PHE A 62 -22.09 -30.26 -45.50
N ASP A 63 -23.25 -30.43 -46.16
CA ASP A 63 -23.39 -31.28 -47.35
C ASP A 63 -23.10 -30.56 -48.67
N SER A 64 -22.76 -29.26 -48.65
CA SER A 64 -22.40 -28.52 -49.86
C SER A 64 -21.11 -29.08 -50.48
N GLN A 65 -21.03 -29.15 -51.82
CA GLN A 65 -19.85 -29.69 -52.54
C GLN A 65 -18.51 -29.08 -52.07
N SER A 66 -18.52 -27.82 -51.63
CA SER A 66 -17.37 -27.14 -51.06
C SER A 66 -16.88 -27.76 -49.75
N ALA A 67 -17.77 -28.21 -48.84
CA ALA A 67 -17.43 -28.81 -47.55
C ALA A 67 -16.72 -30.17 -47.66
N TYR A 68 -16.85 -30.83 -48.81
CA TYR A 68 -16.24 -32.14 -49.11
C TYR A 68 -14.95 -32.08 -49.92
N LEU A 69 -14.54 -30.90 -50.43
CA LEU A 69 -13.25 -30.74 -51.09
C LEU A 69 -12.13 -31.14 -50.13
N GLN A 70 -11.29 -32.08 -50.55
CA GLN A 70 -10.15 -32.57 -49.75
C GLN A 70 -8.99 -31.57 -49.75
N ASP A 71 -8.81 -30.84 -50.87
CA ASP A 71 -7.78 -29.82 -51.05
C ASP A 71 -8.39 -28.61 -51.77
N VAL A 72 -8.00 -27.40 -51.36
CA VAL A 72 -8.33 -26.14 -52.04
C VAL A 72 -7.11 -25.69 -52.84
N ARG A 73 -7.32 -25.27 -54.08
CA ARG A 73 -6.28 -24.72 -54.98
C ARG A 73 -6.37 -23.19 -54.96
N PRO A 74 -5.50 -22.47 -54.23
CA PRO A 74 -5.50 -21.00 -54.19
C PRO A 74 -5.37 -20.42 -55.61
N GLY A 75 -6.14 -19.37 -55.90
CA GLY A 75 -6.20 -18.77 -57.24
C GLY A 75 -7.09 -19.50 -58.24
N THR A 76 -7.31 -20.81 -58.06
CA THR A 76 -8.25 -21.58 -58.88
C THR A 76 -9.63 -21.64 -58.25
N ASP A 77 -9.72 -22.03 -56.97
CA ASP A 77 -10.97 -22.01 -56.22
C ASP A 77 -11.29 -20.58 -55.76
N LEU A 78 -12.50 -20.12 -56.07
CA LEU A 78 -12.90 -18.73 -55.94
C LEU A 78 -13.79 -18.55 -54.72
N TYR A 79 -13.30 -17.80 -53.73
CA TYR A 79 -14.09 -17.46 -52.55
C TYR A 79 -14.98 -16.24 -52.83
N ALA A 80 -16.28 -16.40 -52.61
CA ALA A 80 -17.29 -15.38 -52.90
C ALA A 80 -17.97 -14.89 -51.61
N PRO A 81 -17.44 -13.84 -50.94
CA PRO A 81 -18.05 -13.26 -49.76
C PRO A 81 -19.41 -12.62 -50.11
N PRO A 82 -20.34 -12.53 -49.13
CA PRO A 82 -21.49 -11.66 -49.28
C PRO A 82 -21.04 -10.21 -49.36
N ILE A 83 -21.49 -9.49 -50.39
CA ILE A 83 -21.29 -8.03 -50.50
C ILE A 83 -22.51 -7.29 -49.95
N PRO A 84 -22.35 -6.10 -49.32
CA PRO A 84 -23.43 -5.42 -48.62
C PRO A 84 -24.46 -4.76 -49.55
N SER A 85 -24.05 -4.42 -50.77
CA SER A 85 -24.88 -3.80 -51.80
C SER A 85 -24.61 -4.45 -53.17
N PRO A 86 -25.58 -4.41 -54.11
CA PRO A 86 -25.35 -4.93 -55.45
C PRO A 86 -24.33 -4.04 -56.18
N ILE A 87 -23.33 -4.67 -56.82
CA ILE A 87 -22.37 -3.96 -57.67
C ILE A 87 -23.08 -3.30 -58.84
N ARG A 88 -22.76 -2.04 -59.10
CA ARG A 88 -23.19 -1.33 -60.31
C ARG A 88 -22.25 -1.71 -61.43
N LEU A 89 -22.78 -2.31 -62.50
CA LEU A 89 -21.98 -2.68 -63.68
C LEU A 89 -21.68 -1.44 -64.53
N ASP A 90 -20.82 -0.56 -64.03
CA ASP A 90 -20.40 0.69 -64.68
C ASP A 90 -18.92 0.68 -65.07
N GLY A 91 -18.16 -0.33 -64.65
CA GLY A 91 -16.75 -0.51 -64.97
C GLY A 91 -15.81 0.29 -64.05
N GLU A 92 -16.36 0.99 -63.04
CA GLU A 92 -15.61 1.62 -61.97
C GLU A 92 -15.54 0.71 -60.75
N LEU A 93 -14.33 0.33 -60.32
CA LEU A 93 -14.14 -0.66 -59.25
C LEU A 93 -14.34 -0.09 -57.83
N ASN A 94 -14.96 1.09 -57.69
CA ASN A 94 -15.15 1.77 -56.40
C ASN A 94 -16.06 0.98 -55.45
N ASP A 95 -17.07 0.31 -56.00
CA ASP A 95 -18.01 -0.54 -55.23
C ASP A 95 -17.31 -1.76 -54.60
N TRP A 96 -16.11 -2.13 -55.08
CA TRP A 96 -15.32 -3.27 -54.59
C TRP A 96 -14.32 -2.90 -53.49
N GLN A 97 -14.15 -1.62 -53.16
CA GLN A 97 -13.14 -1.16 -52.19
C GLN A 97 -13.28 -1.77 -50.79
N GLN A 98 -14.50 -2.09 -50.36
CA GLN A 98 -14.74 -2.67 -49.03
C GLN A 98 -14.16 -4.08 -48.87
N ILE A 99 -13.92 -4.78 -49.98
CA ILE A 99 -13.39 -6.13 -49.99
C ILE A 99 -12.09 -6.21 -50.80
N SER A 100 -11.48 -5.09 -51.18
CA SER A 100 -10.32 -5.09 -52.09
C SER A 100 -9.11 -5.85 -51.59
N GLU A 101 -8.98 -6.04 -50.28
CA GLU A 101 -7.89 -6.82 -49.67
C GLU A 101 -7.92 -8.30 -50.08
N LEU A 102 -9.06 -8.77 -50.61
CA LEU A 102 -9.26 -10.17 -50.96
C LEU A 102 -9.09 -10.42 -52.46
N MET A 103 -8.64 -9.42 -53.22
CA MET A 103 -8.35 -9.54 -54.64
C MET A 103 -7.11 -10.41 -54.84
N SER A 104 -7.16 -11.33 -55.80
CA SER A 104 -6.01 -12.14 -56.20
C SER A 104 -5.37 -11.56 -57.46
N GLU A 105 -4.03 -11.53 -57.49
CA GLU A 105 -3.26 -11.06 -58.64
C GLU A 105 -2.84 -12.26 -59.51
N TYR A 106 -2.99 -12.13 -60.83
CA TYR A 106 -2.64 -13.13 -61.83
C TYR A 106 -1.69 -12.47 -62.85
N GLY A 107 -0.58 -13.14 -63.15
CA GLY A 107 0.44 -12.64 -64.06
C GLY A 107 1.21 -13.78 -64.73
N SER A 108 2.50 -13.60 -65.00
CA SER A 108 3.27 -14.57 -65.79
C SER A 108 3.33 -16.01 -65.23
N GLY A 109 3.01 -16.21 -63.95
CA GLY A 109 2.96 -17.52 -63.30
C GLY A 109 1.69 -18.32 -63.60
N GLU A 110 0.62 -17.65 -64.02
CA GLU A 110 -0.74 -18.20 -64.15
C GLU A 110 -1.17 -18.33 -65.62
N VAL A 111 -0.20 -18.37 -66.55
CA VAL A 111 -0.46 -18.59 -67.97
C VAL A 111 -0.94 -20.02 -68.19
N ILE A 112 -2.16 -20.14 -68.71
CA ILE A 112 -2.84 -21.41 -68.95
C ILE A 112 -2.36 -22.05 -70.25
N GLU A 113 -2.27 -21.26 -71.32
CA GLU A 113 -1.95 -21.75 -72.66
C GLU A 113 -1.23 -20.68 -73.45
N TYR A 114 -0.14 -21.07 -74.13
CA TYR A 114 0.50 -20.24 -75.16
C TYR A 114 0.04 -20.70 -76.54
N TYR A 115 -0.39 -19.76 -77.37
CA TYR A 115 -0.83 -20.01 -78.73
C TYR A 115 0.27 -19.64 -79.73
N ASN A 116 0.12 -20.08 -80.98
CA ASN A 116 0.85 -19.59 -82.17
C ASN A 116 2.39 -19.45 -82.06
N GLY A 117 3.03 -20.20 -81.16
CA GLY A 117 4.49 -20.19 -80.99
C GLY A 117 5.04 -19.15 -80.02
N TYR A 118 4.19 -18.44 -79.26
CA TYR A 118 4.58 -17.42 -78.27
C TYR A 118 5.12 -17.99 -76.94
N ALA A 119 5.34 -19.30 -76.86
CA ALA A 119 5.82 -19.95 -75.64
C ALA A 119 7.23 -19.45 -75.26
N GLY A 120 7.34 -18.85 -74.07
CA GLY A 120 8.60 -18.33 -73.53
C GLY A 120 8.88 -16.85 -73.82
N GLU A 121 7.97 -16.13 -74.48
CA GLU A 121 7.99 -14.66 -74.55
C GLU A 121 7.49 -14.04 -73.24
N PRO A 122 7.99 -12.85 -72.84
CA PRO A 122 7.50 -12.16 -71.64
C PRO A 122 6.04 -11.73 -71.83
N THR A 123 5.18 -12.05 -70.86
CA THR A 123 3.78 -11.64 -70.85
C THR A 123 3.64 -10.16 -70.50
N SER A 124 2.85 -9.41 -71.28
CA SER A 124 2.46 -8.02 -71.01
C SER A 124 1.15 -7.91 -70.22
N LEU A 125 0.28 -8.93 -70.31
CA LEU A 125 -1.00 -9.00 -69.63
C LEU A 125 -0.85 -9.44 -68.16
N SER A 126 -1.53 -8.74 -67.26
CA SER A 126 -1.78 -9.17 -65.87
C SER A 126 -3.15 -8.67 -65.41
N PHE A 127 -3.76 -9.31 -64.42
CA PHE A 127 -5.01 -8.80 -63.86
C PHE A 127 -5.17 -9.09 -62.38
N LYS A 128 -5.93 -8.22 -61.71
CA LYS A 128 -6.51 -8.52 -60.39
C LYS A 128 -7.93 -9.02 -60.56
N HIS A 129 -8.30 -10.04 -59.81
CA HIS A 129 -9.63 -10.64 -59.89
C HIS A 129 -10.23 -10.94 -58.52
N MET A 130 -11.55 -10.81 -58.46
CA MET A 130 -12.36 -11.12 -57.31
C MET A 130 -13.78 -11.49 -57.73
N VAL A 131 -14.43 -12.32 -56.91
CA VAL A 131 -15.85 -12.61 -56.99
C VAL A 131 -16.57 -12.20 -55.70
N GLY A 132 -17.85 -11.86 -55.78
CA GLY A 132 -18.67 -11.48 -54.63
C GLY A 132 -20.14 -11.83 -54.85
N ARG A 133 -20.88 -12.07 -53.77
CA ARG A 133 -22.27 -12.55 -53.83
C ARG A 133 -23.25 -11.52 -53.30
N TYR A 134 -24.27 -11.19 -54.10
CA TYR A 134 -25.43 -10.42 -53.62
C TYR A 134 -26.73 -11.07 -54.08
N GLY A 135 -27.57 -11.47 -53.12
CA GLY A 135 -28.82 -12.14 -53.40
C GLY A 135 -28.62 -13.47 -54.15
N GLN A 136 -29.17 -13.54 -55.37
CA GLN A 136 -29.12 -14.73 -56.25
C GLN A 136 -28.06 -14.62 -57.36
N PHE A 137 -27.16 -13.63 -57.27
CA PHE A 137 -26.15 -13.37 -58.29
C PHE A 137 -24.74 -13.49 -57.73
N LEU A 138 -23.84 -14.03 -58.56
CA LEU A 138 -22.42 -13.88 -58.42
C LEU A 138 -21.97 -12.71 -59.30
N TYR A 139 -21.15 -11.86 -58.71
CA TYR A 139 -20.47 -10.76 -59.37
C TYR A 139 -19.01 -11.12 -59.49
N ALA A 140 -18.39 -10.75 -60.60
CA ALA A 140 -16.96 -10.94 -60.83
C ALA A 140 -16.38 -9.64 -61.38
N MET A 141 -15.19 -9.28 -60.93
CA MET A 141 -14.44 -8.13 -61.45
C MET A 141 -13.07 -8.56 -61.98
N PHE A 142 -12.56 -7.81 -62.94
CA PHE A 142 -11.21 -7.93 -63.48
C PHE A 142 -10.64 -6.52 -63.65
N GLU A 143 -9.51 -6.24 -63.00
CA GLU A 143 -8.71 -5.03 -63.20
C GLU A 143 -7.50 -5.46 -64.03
N VAL A 144 -7.55 -5.22 -65.34
CA VAL A 144 -6.61 -5.78 -66.30
C VAL A 144 -5.60 -4.70 -66.69
N SER A 145 -4.33 -5.04 -66.54
CA SER A 145 -3.21 -4.28 -67.07
C SER A 145 -2.73 -4.95 -68.35
N ASP A 146 -2.70 -4.19 -69.43
CA ASP A 146 -2.45 -4.66 -70.78
C ASP A 146 -1.75 -3.54 -71.56
N ASP A 147 -0.76 -3.88 -72.39
CA ASP A 147 -0.01 -2.91 -73.19
C ASP A 147 -0.72 -2.56 -74.50
N VAL A 148 -1.50 -3.48 -75.08
CA VAL A 148 -2.21 -3.26 -76.34
C VAL A 148 -3.64 -3.84 -76.33
N LEU A 149 -4.58 -3.03 -75.86
CA LEU A 149 -6.00 -3.36 -76.02
C LEU A 149 -6.45 -3.35 -77.50
N LEU A 150 -6.88 -4.51 -77.99
CA LEU A 150 -7.41 -4.75 -79.33
C LEU A 150 -8.86 -5.22 -79.31
N TRP A 151 -9.78 -4.33 -79.72
CA TRP A 151 -11.19 -4.67 -79.87
C TRP A 151 -11.48 -5.66 -81.02
N ARG A 152 -12.53 -6.48 -80.82
CA ARG A 152 -13.11 -7.30 -81.88
C ARG A 152 -13.67 -6.41 -82.99
N GLN A 153 -13.50 -6.82 -84.24
CA GLN A 153 -14.10 -6.08 -85.35
C GLN A 153 -15.64 -6.23 -85.35
N PRO A 154 -16.43 -5.16 -85.53
CA PRO A 154 -17.90 -5.22 -85.50
C PRO A 154 -18.52 -6.20 -86.50
N ASN A 155 -17.86 -6.43 -87.64
CA ASN A 155 -18.32 -7.31 -88.71
C ASN A 155 -17.61 -8.69 -88.71
N SER A 156 -16.77 -8.99 -87.71
CA SER A 156 -16.12 -10.30 -87.61
C SER A 156 -17.10 -11.34 -87.10
N LEU A 157 -17.16 -12.48 -87.80
CA LEU A 157 -17.88 -13.67 -87.32
C LEU A 157 -17.10 -14.42 -86.24
N SER A 158 -15.80 -14.16 -86.11
CA SER A 158 -14.96 -14.75 -85.07
C SER A 158 -14.97 -13.88 -83.82
N VAL A 159 -15.13 -14.54 -82.67
CA VAL A 159 -15.15 -13.92 -81.34
C VAL A 159 -13.78 -13.87 -80.69
N GLU A 160 -12.72 -14.34 -81.37
CA GLU A 160 -11.35 -14.41 -80.84
C GLU A 160 -10.38 -13.40 -81.48
N THR A 161 -10.85 -12.52 -82.37
CA THR A 161 -9.98 -11.62 -83.15
C THR A 161 -9.52 -10.37 -82.38
N GLY A 162 -9.61 -10.37 -81.07
CA GLY A 162 -9.28 -9.27 -80.16
C GLY A 162 -9.32 -9.78 -78.72
N ASP A 163 -8.99 -8.93 -77.75
CA ASP A 163 -8.96 -9.34 -76.35
C ASP A 163 -10.34 -9.73 -75.86
N HIS A 164 -10.38 -10.84 -75.13
CA HIS A 164 -11.64 -11.41 -74.69
C HIS A 164 -11.46 -12.21 -73.42
N LEU A 165 -12.56 -12.27 -72.66
CA LEU A 165 -12.66 -13.07 -71.45
C LEU A 165 -13.42 -14.36 -71.77
N LEU A 166 -12.83 -15.49 -71.43
CA LEU A 166 -13.44 -16.81 -71.43
C LEU A 166 -13.93 -17.17 -70.02
N VAL A 167 -15.08 -17.82 -69.97
CA VAL A 167 -15.68 -18.36 -68.74
C VAL A 167 -15.99 -19.83 -68.97
N GLY A 168 -15.35 -20.71 -68.19
CA GLY A 168 -15.63 -22.14 -68.16
C GLY A 168 -16.51 -22.47 -66.96
N MET A 169 -17.59 -23.21 -67.15
CA MET A 169 -18.51 -23.59 -66.08
C MET A 169 -18.92 -25.04 -66.21
N GLU A 170 -19.09 -25.74 -65.09
CA GLU A 170 -19.75 -27.03 -65.04
C GLU A 170 -21.26 -26.85 -64.92
N THR A 171 -22.00 -27.45 -65.85
CA THR A 171 -23.46 -27.45 -65.79
C THR A 171 -23.98 -28.39 -64.70
N PRO A 172 -25.24 -28.26 -64.24
CA PRO A 172 -25.84 -29.21 -63.29
C PRO A 172 -25.87 -30.66 -63.77
N GLN A 173 -25.66 -30.91 -65.07
CA GLN A 173 -25.54 -32.24 -65.68
C GLN A 173 -24.11 -32.80 -65.66
N GLY A 174 -23.13 -32.04 -65.15
CA GLY A 174 -21.71 -32.40 -65.11
C GLY A 174 -20.99 -32.20 -66.45
N GLU A 175 -21.49 -31.33 -67.32
CA GLU A 175 -20.90 -31.05 -68.64
C GLU A 175 -20.22 -29.67 -68.66
N LEU A 176 -19.14 -29.53 -69.45
CA LEU A 176 -18.44 -28.27 -69.62
C LEU A 176 -19.24 -27.32 -70.53
N ALA A 177 -19.64 -26.17 -69.98
CA ALA A 177 -20.17 -25.04 -70.74
C ALA A 177 -19.13 -23.92 -70.80
N ARG A 178 -18.91 -23.36 -71.99
CA ARG A 178 -17.97 -22.26 -72.20
C ARG A 178 -18.68 -21.03 -72.71
N TYR A 179 -18.28 -19.87 -72.21
CA TYR A 179 -18.80 -18.56 -72.61
C TYR A 179 -17.65 -17.63 -72.94
N VAL A 180 -17.90 -16.67 -73.83
CA VAL A 180 -16.93 -15.64 -74.21
C VAL A 180 -17.55 -14.26 -74.12
N VAL A 181 -16.79 -13.31 -73.58
CA VAL A 181 -17.10 -11.88 -73.58
C VAL A 181 -16.04 -11.21 -74.46
N ALA A 182 -16.43 -10.85 -75.68
CA ALA A 182 -15.56 -10.27 -76.70
C ALA A 182 -16.17 -8.97 -77.26
N PRO A 183 -15.89 -7.81 -76.65
CA PRO A 183 -16.43 -6.52 -77.05
C PRO A 183 -15.80 -5.97 -78.33
N TYR A 184 -16.54 -5.09 -79.02
CA TYR A 184 -16.03 -4.30 -80.15
C TYR A 184 -15.81 -2.81 -79.80
N GLU A 185 -16.24 -2.39 -78.61
CA GLU A 185 -16.03 -1.06 -78.03
C GLU A 185 -16.16 -1.13 -76.51
N SER A 186 -15.65 -0.11 -75.81
CA SER A 186 -15.88 0.09 -74.38
C SER A 186 -17.36 0.32 -74.11
N GLY A 187 -17.98 -0.47 -73.24
CA GLY A 187 -19.42 -0.49 -73.16
C GLY A 187 -20.06 -1.63 -72.38
N TRP A 188 -21.38 -1.74 -72.55
CA TRP A 188 -22.15 -2.85 -72.04
C TRP A 188 -21.84 -4.11 -72.85
N VAL A 189 -21.63 -5.22 -72.17
CA VAL A 189 -21.27 -6.50 -72.79
C VAL A 189 -22.20 -7.62 -72.32
N ASN A 190 -22.42 -8.60 -73.19
CA ASN A 190 -23.09 -9.86 -72.85
C ASN A 190 -22.17 -10.99 -73.28
N ALA A 191 -22.22 -12.11 -72.56
CA ALA A 191 -21.48 -13.28 -72.97
C ALA A 191 -22.17 -14.02 -74.13
N TYR A 192 -21.38 -14.74 -74.92
CA TYR A 192 -21.84 -15.67 -75.93
C TYR A 192 -21.47 -17.08 -75.51
N LYS A 193 -22.42 -18.01 -75.55
CA LYS A 193 -22.13 -19.43 -75.35
C LYS A 193 -21.35 -19.94 -76.57
N LEU A 194 -20.26 -20.67 -76.31
CA LEU A 194 -19.45 -21.33 -77.32
C LEU A 194 -19.99 -22.73 -77.63
N ALA A 195 -19.67 -23.24 -78.82
CA ALA A 195 -19.97 -24.62 -79.18
C ALA A 195 -19.29 -25.62 -78.22
N ASP A 196 -19.94 -26.77 -77.99
CA ASP A 196 -19.47 -27.80 -77.05
C ASP A 196 -18.10 -28.39 -77.45
N ASN A 197 -17.71 -28.28 -78.73
CA ASN A 197 -16.40 -28.70 -79.19
C ASN A 197 -15.30 -27.73 -78.71
N THR A 198 -14.43 -28.21 -77.82
CA THR A 198 -13.31 -27.47 -77.24
C THR A 198 -12.30 -26.95 -78.27
N SER A 199 -12.18 -27.62 -79.42
CA SER A 199 -11.29 -27.20 -80.52
C SER A 199 -11.82 -25.99 -81.31
N THR A 200 -13.02 -25.51 -81.02
CA THR A 200 -13.62 -24.35 -81.68
C THR A 200 -14.20 -23.37 -80.67
N THR A 201 -14.12 -22.10 -81.02
CA THR A 201 -14.60 -20.94 -80.25
C THR A 201 -15.75 -20.25 -80.97
N ARG A 202 -16.52 -21.02 -81.73
CA ARG A 202 -17.68 -20.52 -82.45
C ARG A 202 -18.77 -20.17 -81.45
N ALA A 203 -19.16 -18.90 -81.40
CA ALA A 203 -20.35 -18.46 -80.66
C ALA A 203 -21.63 -19.05 -81.30
N ILE A 204 -22.46 -19.68 -80.48
CA ILE A 204 -23.71 -20.35 -80.90
C ILE A 204 -24.96 -19.65 -80.38
N GLU A 205 -24.88 -18.98 -79.24
CA GLU A 205 -26.02 -18.37 -78.56
C GLU A 205 -25.61 -17.16 -77.72
N ASN A 206 -26.48 -16.14 -77.62
CA ASN A 206 -26.31 -15.03 -76.69
C ASN A 206 -26.73 -15.45 -75.28
N ALA A 207 -25.78 -15.52 -74.36
CA ALA A 207 -26.03 -15.85 -72.96
C ALA A 207 -26.43 -14.59 -72.18
N LEU A 208 -27.68 -14.15 -72.34
CA LEU A 208 -28.21 -12.93 -71.69
C LEU A 208 -28.22 -12.99 -70.16
N SER A 209 -28.01 -14.18 -69.58
CA SER A 209 -27.84 -14.38 -68.14
C SER A 209 -26.50 -13.86 -67.61
N ILE A 210 -25.47 -13.78 -68.45
CA ILE A 210 -24.15 -13.26 -68.11
C ILE A 210 -24.03 -11.87 -68.72
N GLN A 211 -24.16 -10.87 -67.87
CA GLN A 211 -24.15 -9.45 -68.25
C GLN A 211 -22.95 -8.77 -67.65
N GLY A 212 -22.44 -7.75 -68.31
CA GLY A 212 -21.31 -7.02 -67.78
C GLY A 212 -21.07 -5.67 -68.40
N ARG A 213 -20.02 -5.04 -67.90
CA ARG A 213 -19.46 -3.81 -68.44
C ARG A 213 -17.98 -4.02 -68.68
N TRP A 214 -17.51 -3.59 -69.84
CA TRP A 214 -16.09 -3.53 -70.17
C TRP A 214 -15.70 -2.06 -70.34
N GLN A 215 -14.71 -1.60 -69.59
CA GLN A 215 -14.34 -0.20 -69.52
C GLN A 215 -12.84 -0.05 -69.73
N GLU A 216 -12.45 0.60 -70.83
CA GLU A 216 -11.04 0.94 -71.09
C GLU A 216 -10.50 1.89 -70.01
N THR A 217 -9.26 1.63 -69.55
CA THR A 217 -8.53 2.41 -68.56
C THR A 217 -7.20 2.91 -69.15
N ALA A 218 -6.44 3.71 -68.40
CA ALA A 218 -5.15 4.23 -68.88
C ALA A 218 -4.06 3.17 -69.03
N THR A 219 -4.21 2.01 -68.39
CA THR A 219 -3.22 0.93 -68.32
C THR A 219 -3.74 -0.41 -68.84
N GLY A 220 -4.95 -0.45 -69.40
CA GLY A 220 -5.62 -1.67 -69.84
C GLY A 220 -7.14 -1.49 -69.80
N TYR A 221 -7.85 -2.30 -69.02
CA TYR A 221 -9.31 -2.26 -68.94
C TYR A 221 -9.88 -2.93 -67.68
N ASN A 222 -11.08 -2.52 -67.28
CA ASN A 222 -11.86 -3.15 -66.23
C ASN A 222 -13.01 -3.96 -66.83
N ILE A 223 -13.28 -5.13 -66.25
CA ILE A 223 -14.45 -5.93 -66.57
C ILE A 223 -15.23 -6.16 -65.30
N GLU A 224 -16.54 -5.90 -65.34
CA GLU A 224 -17.47 -6.34 -64.29
C GLU A 224 -18.52 -7.24 -64.91
N LEU A 225 -18.73 -8.41 -64.31
CA LEU A 225 -19.73 -9.39 -64.73
C LEU A 225 -20.71 -9.67 -63.61
N ARG A 226 -21.93 -10.01 -64.02
CA ARG A 226 -22.99 -10.55 -63.16
C ARG A 226 -23.62 -11.75 -63.83
N PHE A 227 -23.75 -12.84 -63.07
CA PHE A 227 -24.43 -14.05 -63.52
C PHE A 227 -25.19 -14.72 -62.36
N PRO A 228 -26.26 -15.50 -62.64
CA PRO A 228 -26.99 -16.23 -61.61
C PRO A 228 -26.09 -17.19 -60.83
N LEU A 229 -26.17 -17.16 -59.51
CA LEU A 229 -25.40 -18.06 -58.63
C LEU A 229 -25.74 -19.54 -58.87
N SER A 230 -26.96 -19.83 -59.33
CA SER A 230 -27.37 -21.20 -59.70
C SER A 230 -26.58 -21.77 -60.89
N MET A 231 -25.87 -20.94 -61.65
CA MET A 231 -24.99 -21.39 -62.74
C MET A 231 -23.58 -21.74 -62.24
N THR A 232 -23.27 -21.48 -60.97
CA THR A 232 -21.92 -21.60 -60.38
C THR A 232 -21.87 -22.69 -59.31
N THR A 233 -22.79 -23.65 -59.39
CA THR A 233 -22.91 -24.71 -58.39
C THR A 233 -21.87 -25.81 -58.54
N GLY A 234 -21.25 -25.95 -59.72
CA GLY A 234 -20.11 -26.83 -59.97
C GLY A 234 -18.82 -26.03 -60.23
N GLY A 235 -17.95 -26.55 -61.09
CA GLY A 235 -16.73 -25.87 -61.53
C GLY A 235 -16.96 -24.49 -62.19
N LEU A 236 -16.07 -23.54 -61.93
CA LEU A 236 -15.98 -22.21 -62.53
C LEU A 236 -14.51 -21.84 -62.76
N ALA A 237 -14.21 -21.29 -63.93
CA ALA A 237 -12.91 -20.68 -64.22
C ALA A 237 -13.05 -19.48 -65.15
N PHE A 238 -12.08 -18.58 -65.07
CA PHE A 238 -11.95 -17.40 -65.93
C PHE A 238 -10.59 -17.41 -66.61
N SER A 239 -10.56 -17.00 -67.88
CA SER A 239 -9.29 -16.76 -68.59
C SER A 239 -9.41 -15.57 -69.51
N ILE A 240 -8.48 -14.62 -69.43
CA ILE A 240 -8.34 -13.51 -70.37
C ILE A 240 -7.35 -13.93 -71.45
N VAL A 241 -7.74 -13.73 -72.70
CA VAL A 241 -6.93 -14.08 -73.87
C VAL A 241 -6.42 -12.80 -74.52
N ASP A 242 -5.12 -12.79 -74.76
CA ASP A 242 -4.34 -11.65 -75.22
C ASP A 242 -4.13 -11.65 -76.74
N VAL A 243 -4.37 -10.51 -77.41
CA VAL A 243 -4.30 -10.35 -78.87
C VAL A 243 -3.78 -8.95 -79.28
N ASP A 244 -2.46 -8.73 -79.31
CA ASP A 244 -1.92 -7.40 -79.66
C ASP A 244 -1.78 -7.11 -81.17
N ASP A 245 -1.53 -8.14 -81.98
CA ASP A 245 -1.16 -7.94 -83.38
C ASP A 245 -2.36 -7.51 -84.22
N LYS A 246 -2.40 -6.21 -84.54
CA LYS A 246 -3.47 -5.59 -85.34
C LYS A 246 -3.63 -6.19 -86.74
N ALA A 247 -2.58 -6.78 -87.31
CA ALA A 247 -2.57 -7.35 -88.65
C ALA A 247 -2.93 -8.84 -88.64
N SER A 248 -2.23 -9.66 -87.84
CA SER A 248 -2.47 -11.11 -87.80
C SER A 248 -3.67 -11.49 -86.93
N ARG A 249 -3.94 -10.72 -85.86
CA ARG A 249 -4.98 -10.96 -84.85
C ARG A 249 -4.98 -12.39 -84.30
N LEU A 250 -3.78 -12.96 -84.20
CA LEU A 250 -3.55 -14.27 -83.64
C LEU A 250 -3.42 -14.14 -82.12
N LYS A 251 -4.07 -15.06 -81.38
CA LYS A 251 -3.93 -15.17 -79.93
C LYS A 251 -2.46 -15.37 -79.56
N GLN A 252 -2.00 -14.71 -78.50
CA GLN A 252 -0.66 -14.93 -77.97
C GLN A 252 -0.68 -15.97 -76.85
N TYR A 253 -1.42 -15.70 -75.78
CA TYR A 253 -1.56 -16.60 -74.63
C TYR A 253 -2.89 -16.33 -73.90
N ALA A 254 -3.26 -17.24 -73.00
CA ALA A 254 -4.38 -17.09 -72.09
C ALA A 254 -3.90 -17.09 -70.64
N LEU A 255 -4.33 -16.10 -69.87
CA LEU A 255 -4.02 -15.93 -68.45
C LEU A 255 -5.31 -16.12 -67.64
N GLY A 256 -5.31 -16.88 -66.55
CA GLY A 256 -6.57 -17.13 -65.85
C GLY A 256 -6.49 -17.87 -64.53
N THR A 257 -7.66 -18.05 -63.91
CA THR A 257 -7.81 -18.77 -62.64
C THR A 257 -7.59 -20.28 -62.79
N ALA A 258 -7.98 -20.83 -63.95
CA ALA A 258 -7.73 -22.20 -64.41
C ALA A 258 -8.09 -22.35 -65.89
N ASN A 259 -7.77 -23.50 -66.49
CA ASN A 259 -8.08 -23.77 -67.89
C ASN A 259 -9.59 -23.89 -68.15
N THR A 260 -10.15 -22.90 -68.84
CA THR A 260 -11.58 -22.85 -69.20
C THR A 260 -12.01 -23.90 -70.23
N ASN A 261 -11.06 -24.65 -70.82
CA ASN A 261 -11.32 -25.73 -71.77
C ASN A 261 -11.29 -27.13 -71.14
N ASP A 262 -10.86 -27.28 -69.89
CA ASP A 262 -10.80 -28.57 -69.20
C ASP A 262 -11.70 -28.57 -67.95
N LEU A 263 -12.69 -29.46 -67.96
CA LEU A 263 -13.63 -29.63 -66.85
C LEU A 263 -12.94 -30.01 -65.55
N ALA A 264 -11.88 -30.82 -65.62
CA ALA A 264 -11.16 -31.31 -64.43
C ALA A 264 -10.29 -30.22 -63.78
N GLU A 265 -9.94 -29.17 -64.53
CA GLU A 265 -9.12 -28.07 -64.03
C GLU A 265 -9.93 -26.95 -63.38
N LEU A 266 -11.23 -26.82 -63.70
CA LEU A 266 -12.10 -25.78 -63.13
C LEU A 266 -12.05 -25.72 -61.61
N GLY A 267 -12.06 -24.51 -61.05
CA GLY A 267 -12.12 -24.30 -59.60
C GLY A 267 -13.55 -24.29 -59.09
N THR A 268 -13.74 -24.31 -57.78
CA THR A 268 -15.08 -24.27 -57.15
C THR A 268 -15.37 -22.88 -56.61
N VAL A 269 -16.63 -22.43 -56.68
CA VAL A 269 -17.06 -21.22 -55.98
C VAL A 269 -17.42 -21.56 -54.53
N ILE A 270 -16.63 -21.07 -53.59
CA ILE A 270 -16.86 -21.27 -52.16
C ILE A 270 -17.70 -20.09 -51.64
N THR A 271 -18.90 -20.40 -51.14
CA THR A 271 -19.79 -19.41 -50.52
C THR A 271 -20.08 -19.78 -49.07
N PRO A 272 -20.13 -18.81 -48.14
CA PRO A 272 -20.64 -19.03 -46.78
C PRO A 272 -22.06 -19.59 -46.79
N SER A 273 -22.37 -20.50 -45.86
CA SER A 273 -23.68 -21.14 -45.78
C SER A 273 -24.72 -20.15 -45.21
N PRO A 274 -25.73 -19.72 -45.99
CA PRO A 274 -26.75 -18.77 -45.51
C PRO A 274 -27.57 -19.33 -44.34
N GLU A 275 -27.65 -20.66 -44.24
CA GLU A 275 -28.38 -21.36 -43.19
C GLU A 275 -27.62 -21.36 -41.87
N ILE A 276 -26.29 -21.53 -41.90
CA ILE A 276 -25.43 -21.40 -40.72
C ILE A 276 -25.42 -19.93 -40.26
N GLU A 277 -25.26 -18.97 -41.17
CA GLU A 277 -25.34 -17.55 -40.84
C GLU A 277 -26.66 -17.18 -40.15
N ARG A 278 -27.79 -17.77 -40.58
CA ARG A 278 -29.10 -17.51 -39.94
C ARG A 278 -29.20 -18.11 -38.54
N ILE A 279 -28.52 -19.23 -38.25
CA ILE A 279 -28.39 -19.78 -36.89
C ILE A 279 -27.54 -18.83 -36.04
N LEU A 280 -26.45 -18.31 -36.60
CA LEU A 280 -25.55 -17.38 -35.91
C LEU A 280 -26.15 -15.97 -35.73
N ALA A 281 -27.07 -15.54 -36.59
CA ALA A 281 -27.71 -14.23 -36.52
C ALA A 281 -28.44 -13.99 -35.19
N GLY A 282 -28.96 -15.05 -34.55
CA GLY A 282 -29.55 -14.98 -33.22
C GLY A 282 -28.54 -14.70 -32.10
N LEU A 283 -27.24 -14.92 -32.34
CA LEU A 283 -26.14 -14.72 -31.41
C LEU A 283 -25.49 -13.34 -31.54
N LYS A 284 -25.92 -12.51 -32.50
CA LYS A 284 -25.42 -11.12 -32.64
C LYS A 284 -25.56 -10.30 -31.35
N TYR A 285 -26.49 -10.67 -30.48
CA TYR A 285 -26.72 -10.01 -29.19
C TYR A 285 -25.90 -10.60 -28.02
N ALA A 286 -25.07 -11.62 -28.26
CA ALA A 286 -24.29 -12.29 -27.24
C ALA A 286 -22.93 -11.60 -26.96
N ASP A 287 -22.77 -10.35 -27.38
CA ASP A 287 -21.54 -9.54 -27.21
C ASP A 287 -20.27 -10.33 -27.52
N SER A 288 -20.27 -11.06 -28.64
CA SER A 288 -19.22 -11.99 -29.06
C SER A 288 -19.14 -12.06 -30.57
N ARG A 289 -17.93 -12.27 -31.10
CA ARG A 289 -17.74 -12.71 -32.48
C ARG A 289 -17.76 -14.24 -32.53
N VAL A 290 -18.53 -14.81 -33.44
CA VAL A 290 -18.65 -16.26 -33.61
C VAL A 290 -18.32 -16.64 -35.04
N TRP A 291 -17.44 -17.62 -35.19
CA TRP A 291 -17.05 -18.23 -36.45
C TRP A 291 -17.44 -19.69 -36.44
N VAL A 292 -17.86 -20.19 -37.60
CA VAL A 292 -18.01 -21.61 -37.86
C VAL A 292 -17.03 -21.95 -38.95
N VAL A 293 -16.12 -22.88 -38.66
CA VAL A 293 -15.14 -23.37 -39.63
C VAL A 293 -15.31 -24.84 -39.89
N ASP A 294 -14.89 -25.30 -41.05
CA ASP A 294 -14.84 -26.71 -41.40
C ASP A 294 -13.54 -27.39 -40.92
N LYS A 295 -13.39 -28.69 -41.21
CA LYS A 295 -12.20 -29.48 -40.86
C LYS A 295 -10.90 -29.01 -41.52
N HIS A 296 -10.97 -28.17 -42.55
CA HIS A 296 -9.81 -27.57 -43.22
C HIS A 296 -9.61 -26.11 -42.79
N MET A 297 -10.23 -25.70 -41.67
CA MET A 297 -10.14 -24.35 -41.08
C MET A 297 -10.78 -23.23 -41.91
N ARG A 298 -11.62 -23.56 -42.90
CA ARG A 298 -12.29 -22.59 -43.77
C ARG A 298 -13.51 -22.02 -43.09
N VAL A 299 -13.73 -20.71 -43.20
CA VAL A 299 -14.90 -20.04 -42.62
C VAL A 299 -16.16 -20.36 -43.41
N LEU A 300 -17.11 -21.06 -42.78
CA LEU A 300 -18.42 -21.39 -43.33
C LEU A 300 -19.47 -20.33 -43.01
N ALA A 301 -19.32 -19.63 -41.88
CA ALA A 301 -20.18 -18.53 -41.47
C ALA A 301 -19.54 -17.71 -40.34
N ARG A 302 -19.97 -16.46 -40.21
CA ARG A 302 -19.55 -15.52 -39.16
C ARG A 302 -20.75 -14.73 -38.63
N ALA A 303 -20.75 -14.38 -37.35
CA ALA A 303 -21.61 -13.33 -36.80
C ALA A 303 -20.88 -12.50 -35.72
N GLY A 304 -21.23 -11.22 -35.60
CA GLY A 304 -20.67 -10.31 -34.60
C GLY A 304 -19.29 -9.73 -34.98
N ASP A 305 -18.78 -8.88 -34.09
CA ASP A 305 -17.49 -8.20 -34.21
C ASP A 305 -16.80 -8.15 -32.84
N ILE A 306 -15.48 -8.00 -32.83
CA ILE A 306 -14.71 -7.89 -31.59
C ILE A 306 -14.49 -6.45 -31.12
N GLN A 307 -14.92 -5.45 -31.90
CA GLN A 307 -14.79 -4.04 -31.50
C GLN A 307 -15.82 -3.68 -30.43
N SER A 308 -17.04 -4.21 -30.55
CA SER A 308 -18.12 -4.07 -29.58
C SER A 308 -18.15 -5.20 -28.55
N ALA A 309 -17.73 -6.42 -28.93
CA ALA A 309 -17.71 -7.60 -28.04
C ALA A 309 -16.64 -7.49 -26.95
N THR A 310 -17.01 -6.89 -25.82
CA THR A 310 -16.14 -6.74 -24.65
C THR A 310 -16.40 -7.79 -23.56
N GLY A 311 -17.48 -8.57 -23.73
CA GLY A 311 -17.92 -9.65 -22.85
C GLY A 311 -18.53 -9.20 -21.52
N ILE A 312 -18.35 -7.92 -21.16
CA ILE A 312 -18.89 -7.32 -19.94
C ILE A 312 -19.45 -5.96 -20.32
N GLU A 313 -20.77 -5.84 -20.40
CA GLU A 313 -21.44 -4.55 -20.48
C GLU A 313 -21.17 -3.77 -19.20
N VAL A 314 -20.59 -2.58 -19.35
CA VAL A 314 -20.31 -1.69 -18.23
C VAL A 314 -21.17 -0.45 -18.40
N ASP A 315 -22.23 -0.33 -17.61
CA ASP A 315 -23.09 0.86 -17.59
C ASP A 315 -22.25 2.13 -17.56
N GLU A 316 -22.57 3.11 -18.40
CA GLU A 316 -21.93 4.43 -18.37
C GLU A 316 -21.99 4.99 -16.94
N LYS A 317 -20.86 5.50 -16.45
CA LYS A 317 -20.73 6.05 -15.10
C LYS A 317 -21.89 7.03 -14.86
N GLU A 318 -22.77 6.75 -13.90
CA GLU A 318 -23.68 7.78 -13.37
C GLU A 318 -22.82 8.95 -12.92
N THR A 319 -22.90 10.07 -13.64
CA THR A 319 -22.15 11.27 -13.33
C THR A 319 -22.60 11.77 -11.96
N SER A 320 -21.65 11.93 -11.03
CA SER A 320 -21.98 12.40 -9.69
C SER A 320 -22.73 13.72 -9.77
N SER A 321 -23.76 13.91 -8.96
CA SER A 321 -24.58 15.12 -8.97
C SER A 321 -23.84 16.38 -8.49
N ASN A 322 -22.62 16.24 -7.94
CA ASN A 322 -21.84 17.33 -7.35
C ASN A 322 -20.82 17.90 -8.35
N ALA A 323 -21.13 19.08 -8.89
CA ALA A 323 -20.29 19.77 -9.88
C ALA A 323 -18.83 20.01 -9.42
N VAL A 324 -18.62 20.30 -8.13
CA VAL A 324 -17.27 20.52 -7.57
C VAL A 324 -16.46 19.22 -7.55
N TRP A 325 -17.09 18.10 -7.19
CA TRP A 325 -16.42 16.81 -7.17
C TRP A 325 -16.06 16.36 -8.58
N ASN A 326 -16.96 16.55 -9.55
CA ASN A 326 -16.68 16.23 -10.95
C ASN A 326 -15.50 17.04 -11.51
N TRP A 327 -15.37 18.33 -11.14
CA TRP A 327 -14.22 19.15 -11.53
C TRP A 327 -12.90 18.66 -10.91
N ILE A 328 -12.90 18.27 -9.64
CA ILE A 328 -11.72 17.70 -8.99
C ILE A 328 -11.35 16.35 -9.63
N GLU A 329 -12.36 15.51 -9.89
CA GLU A 329 -12.17 14.20 -10.50
C GLU A 329 -11.60 14.34 -11.91
N SER A 330 -12.16 15.22 -12.76
CA SER A 330 -11.71 15.42 -14.14
C SER A 330 -10.35 16.10 -14.26
N GLU A 331 -10.11 17.14 -13.46
CA GLU A 331 -8.96 18.02 -13.68
C GLU A 331 -7.72 17.59 -12.88
N TRP A 332 -7.90 16.87 -11.77
CA TRP A 332 -6.80 16.48 -10.88
C TRP A 332 -6.64 14.98 -10.73
N LEU A 333 -7.72 14.25 -10.43
CA LEU A 333 -7.62 12.82 -10.10
C LEU A 333 -7.41 11.95 -11.34
N LEU A 334 -8.24 12.12 -12.37
CA LEU A 334 -8.18 11.35 -13.60
C LEU A 334 -6.82 11.45 -14.32
N PRO A 335 -6.19 12.62 -14.49
CA PRO A 335 -4.86 12.72 -15.10
C PRO A 335 -3.79 11.94 -14.34
N LEU A 336 -3.87 11.95 -13.00
CA LEU A 336 -2.98 11.21 -12.11
C LEU A 336 -3.23 9.70 -12.22
N TYR A 337 -4.49 9.29 -12.25
CA TYR A 337 -4.88 7.90 -12.41
C TYR A 337 -4.42 7.35 -13.75
N TYR A 338 -4.62 8.07 -14.85
CA TYR A 338 -4.21 7.64 -16.21
C TYR A 338 -2.71 7.64 -16.46
N GLN A 339 -1.89 8.19 -15.55
CA GLN A 339 -0.44 7.98 -15.59
C GLN A 339 -0.06 6.52 -15.23
N ILE A 340 -0.93 5.82 -14.50
CA ILE A 340 -0.73 4.44 -14.03
C ILE A 340 -1.74 3.49 -14.69
N LEU A 341 -2.98 3.94 -14.89
CA LEU A 341 -4.06 3.19 -15.51
C LEU A 341 -3.93 3.20 -17.03
N THR A 342 -3.85 2.02 -17.63
CA THR A 342 -3.93 1.85 -19.08
C THR A 342 -5.40 1.97 -19.52
N GLN A 343 -5.71 2.97 -20.33
CA GLN A 343 -7.04 3.09 -20.93
C GLN A 343 -7.23 2.00 -21.99
N PRO A 344 -8.45 1.43 -22.12
CA PRO A 344 -8.77 0.60 -23.28
C PRO A 344 -8.68 1.49 -24.53
N PRO A 345 -7.85 1.11 -25.52
CA PRO A 345 -7.81 1.85 -26.78
C PRO A 345 -9.18 1.72 -27.47
N ALA A 346 -9.73 2.85 -27.90
CA ALA A 346 -11.03 2.90 -28.58
C ALA A 346 -11.01 2.15 -29.93
N ASP A 347 -9.86 2.14 -30.60
CA ASP A 347 -9.66 1.49 -31.90
C ASP A 347 -8.41 0.60 -31.87
N PHE A 348 -8.56 -0.65 -32.30
CA PHE A 348 -7.47 -1.62 -32.53
C PHE A 348 -7.67 -2.32 -33.88
N ILE A 349 -6.57 -2.75 -34.48
CA ILE A 349 -6.60 -3.45 -35.79
C ILE A 349 -7.04 -4.90 -35.60
N ASP A 350 -8.03 -5.33 -36.38
CA ASP A 350 -8.50 -6.71 -36.44
C ASP A 350 -8.17 -7.34 -37.80
N GLU A 351 -6.99 -7.96 -37.90
CA GLU A 351 -6.52 -8.63 -39.12
C GLU A 351 -7.37 -9.85 -39.50
N LEU A 352 -8.15 -10.38 -38.54
CA LEU A 352 -9.04 -11.52 -38.76
C LEU A 352 -10.47 -11.10 -39.09
N ASP A 353 -10.76 -9.81 -39.26
CA ASP A 353 -12.11 -9.35 -39.63
C ASP A 353 -12.54 -10.00 -40.95
N ASP A 354 -11.67 -10.03 -41.96
CA ASP A 354 -11.99 -10.61 -43.28
C ASP A 354 -11.31 -11.96 -43.56
N ALA A 355 -10.87 -12.67 -42.52
CA ALA A 355 -10.14 -13.93 -42.68
C ALA A 355 -11.03 -15.06 -43.25
N TYR A 356 -10.54 -15.71 -44.31
CA TYR A 356 -11.19 -16.85 -44.97
C TYR A 356 -10.86 -18.22 -44.38
N ALA A 357 -9.71 -18.28 -43.72
CA ALA A 357 -9.30 -19.42 -42.93
C ALA A 357 -8.79 -18.92 -41.58
N LEU A 358 -9.24 -19.54 -40.51
CA LEU A 358 -8.74 -19.25 -39.17
C LEU A 358 -7.51 -20.11 -38.92
N VAL A 359 -6.38 -19.50 -38.59
CA VAL A 359 -5.17 -20.22 -38.21
C VAL A 359 -4.87 -19.90 -36.76
N GLY A 360 -5.06 -20.89 -35.88
CA GLY A 360 -4.89 -20.75 -34.43
C GLY A 360 -4.62 -22.10 -33.77
N GLN A 361 -3.86 -22.10 -32.67
CA GLN A 361 -3.51 -23.31 -31.94
C GLN A 361 -4.74 -23.94 -31.24
N ASP A 362 -5.66 -23.10 -30.77
CA ASP A 362 -6.97 -23.44 -30.19
C ASP A 362 -7.88 -24.16 -31.19
N LEU A 363 -7.81 -23.78 -32.47
CA LEU A 363 -8.59 -24.44 -33.51
C LEU A 363 -8.08 -25.85 -33.80
N GLY A 364 -6.76 -26.07 -33.78
CA GLY A 364 -6.15 -27.38 -34.05
C GLY A 364 -6.53 -28.44 -33.01
N THR A 365 -6.62 -28.07 -31.73
CA THR A 365 -7.08 -28.96 -30.65
C THR A 365 -8.58 -29.25 -30.76
N ALA A 366 -9.40 -28.23 -31.08
CA ALA A 366 -10.82 -28.39 -31.36
C ALA A 366 -11.10 -29.32 -32.53
N LEU A 367 -10.38 -29.18 -33.64
CA LEU A 367 -10.52 -30.06 -34.81
C LEU A 367 -10.10 -31.51 -34.54
N ASN A 368 -9.29 -31.75 -33.49
CA ASN A 368 -8.98 -33.09 -32.98
C ASN A 368 -10.03 -33.63 -31.97
N GLY A 369 -11.10 -32.88 -31.72
CA GLY A 369 -12.23 -33.30 -30.89
C GLY A 369 -12.17 -32.83 -29.43
N GLN A 370 -11.24 -31.95 -29.05
CA GLN A 370 -11.17 -31.40 -27.68
C GLN A 370 -11.29 -29.87 -27.68
N PRO A 371 -12.16 -29.27 -26.84
CA PRO A 371 -12.24 -27.82 -26.75
C PRO A 371 -10.97 -27.20 -26.17
N ASP A 372 -10.67 -25.99 -26.59
CA ASP A 372 -9.49 -25.24 -26.15
C ASP A 372 -9.75 -23.73 -26.20
N SER A 373 -8.89 -22.96 -25.55
CA SER A 373 -8.97 -21.49 -25.56
C SER A 373 -7.59 -20.86 -25.55
N LEU A 374 -7.46 -19.75 -26.27
CA LEU A 374 -6.21 -19.04 -26.46
C LEU A 374 -6.41 -17.53 -26.25
N TRP A 375 -5.44 -16.94 -25.56
CA TRP A 375 -5.33 -15.49 -25.43
C TRP A 375 -4.34 -14.99 -26.48
N ARG A 376 -4.77 -14.10 -27.37
CA ARG A 376 -3.93 -13.49 -28.41
C ARG A 376 -3.92 -11.98 -28.30
N LEU A 377 -2.82 -11.36 -28.67
CA LEU A 377 -2.73 -9.91 -28.83
C LEU A 377 -3.18 -9.52 -30.24
N SER A 378 -3.82 -8.35 -30.38
CA SER A 378 -4.02 -7.73 -31.69
C SER A 378 -2.65 -7.38 -32.31
N PRO A 379 -2.52 -7.30 -33.65
CA PRO A 379 -1.24 -7.02 -34.31
C PRO A 379 -0.57 -5.71 -33.87
N ASP A 380 -1.39 -4.72 -33.51
CA ASP A 380 -0.96 -3.43 -32.98
C ASP A 380 -0.73 -3.41 -31.45
N ASN A 381 -0.81 -4.58 -30.79
CA ASN A 381 -0.68 -4.78 -29.34
C ASN A 381 -1.63 -3.93 -28.47
N LYS A 382 -2.72 -3.41 -29.05
CA LYS A 382 -3.68 -2.56 -28.35
C LYS A 382 -4.74 -3.34 -27.59
N ALA A 383 -5.21 -4.45 -28.15
CA ALA A 383 -6.22 -5.31 -27.58
C ALA A 383 -5.67 -6.71 -27.27
N ILE A 384 -6.23 -7.34 -26.23
CA ILE A 384 -6.08 -8.78 -26.00
C ILE A 384 -7.44 -9.39 -26.32
N VAL A 385 -7.43 -10.36 -27.23
CA VAL A 385 -8.59 -11.13 -27.67
C VAL A 385 -8.49 -12.52 -27.04
N LEU A 386 -9.56 -12.93 -26.38
CA LEU A 386 -9.75 -14.31 -25.95
C LEU A 386 -10.50 -15.04 -27.06
N SER A 387 -9.99 -16.19 -27.47
CA SER A 387 -10.62 -17.10 -28.44
C SER A 387 -10.90 -18.43 -27.75
N ALA A 388 -12.08 -19.00 -27.97
CA ALA A 388 -12.46 -20.32 -27.48
C ALA A 388 -13.04 -21.15 -28.62
N ALA A 389 -12.49 -22.33 -28.85
CA ALA A 389 -12.87 -23.23 -29.93
C ALA A 389 -13.54 -24.51 -29.39
N TYR A 390 -14.61 -24.95 -30.06
CA TYR A 390 -15.34 -26.18 -29.72
C TYR A 390 -15.66 -27.03 -30.97
N PRO A 391 -15.41 -28.36 -30.94
CA PRO A 391 -15.66 -29.25 -32.08
C PRO A 391 -17.14 -29.39 -32.47
N ILE A 392 -17.38 -29.48 -33.79
CA ILE A 392 -18.66 -29.85 -34.38
C ILE A 392 -18.61 -31.33 -34.76
N PHE A 393 -19.42 -32.16 -34.09
CA PHE A 393 -19.53 -33.58 -34.35
C PHE A 393 -20.72 -33.88 -35.26
N ILE A 394 -20.51 -34.67 -36.30
CA ILE A 394 -21.55 -35.22 -37.17
C ILE A 394 -21.23 -36.70 -37.38
N GLU A 395 -22.19 -37.58 -37.10
CA GLU A 395 -22.04 -39.04 -37.22
C GLU A 395 -20.80 -39.63 -36.50
N GLY A 396 -20.31 -38.95 -35.46
CA GLY A 396 -19.14 -39.36 -34.68
C GLY A 396 -17.78 -38.87 -35.22
N GLY A 397 -17.75 -38.16 -36.36
CA GLY A 397 -16.58 -37.47 -36.89
C GLY A 397 -16.59 -35.97 -36.58
N VAL A 398 -15.41 -35.36 -36.49
CA VAL A 398 -15.27 -33.89 -36.38
C VAL A 398 -15.34 -33.30 -37.79
N MET A 399 -16.38 -32.51 -38.07
CA MET A 399 -16.59 -31.88 -39.38
C MET A 399 -16.13 -30.43 -39.42
N GLY A 400 -15.85 -29.84 -38.25
CA GLY A 400 -15.47 -28.45 -38.11
C GLY A 400 -15.38 -28.03 -36.65
N ALA A 401 -15.28 -26.73 -36.41
CA ALA A 401 -15.29 -26.15 -35.08
C ALA A 401 -16.05 -24.83 -35.06
N VAL A 402 -16.59 -24.49 -33.89
CA VAL A 402 -17.07 -23.14 -33.60
C VAL A 402 -15.99 -22.41 -32.84
N VAL A 403 -15.64 -21.20 -33.27
CA VAL A 403 -14.72 -20.31 -32.55
C VAL A 403 -15.49 -19.10 -32.07
N VAL A 404 -15.41 -18.79 -30.78
CA VAL A 404 -16.01 -17.61 -30.16
C VAL A 404 -14.89 -16.70 -29.69
N GLU A 405 -15.00 -15.40 -29.98
CA GLU A 405 -14.00 -14.40 -29.64
C GLU A 405 -14.61 -13.19 -28.93
N GLN A 406 -13.88 -12.67 -27.93
CA GLN A 406 -14.21 -11.45 -27.19
C GLN A 406 -12.93 -10.70 -26.82
N THR A 407 -13.03 -9.39 -26.61
CA THR A 407 -11.90 -8.59 -26.11
C THR A 407 -11.88 -8.49 -24.59
N THR A 408 -10.71 -8.18 -24.05
CA THR A 408 -10.53 -7.88 -22.62
C THR A 408 -10.86 -6.45 -22.21
N ASN A 409 -11.38 -5.64 -23.14
CA ASN A 409 -11.65 -4.23 -22.88
C ASN A 409 -12.69 -4.04 -21.75
N GLY A 410 -13.66 -4.95 -21.63
CA GLY A 410 -14.64 -4.96 -20.53
C GLY A 410 -13.96 -5.20 -19.17
N ILE A 411 -13.12 -6.25 -19.07
CA ILE A 411 -12.33 -6.53 -17.86
C ILE A 411 -11.41 -5.35 -17.52
N ARG A 412 -10.70 -4.78 -18.50
CA ARG A 412 -9.84 -3.60 -18.28
C ARG A 412 -10.63 -2.41 -17.75
N THR A 413 -11.84 -2.18 -18.27
CA THR A 413 -12.71 -1.10 -17.83
C THR A 413 -13.16 -1.32 -16.38
N LEU A 414 -13.60 -2.52 -16.00
CA LEU A 414 -13.94 -2.85 -14.60
C LEU A 414 -12.74 -2.72 -13.67
N ARG A 415 -11.58 -3.23 -14.08
CA ARG A 415 -10.33 -3.11 -13.33
C ARG A 415 -9.96 -1.65 -13.08
N ASN A 416 -10.03 -0.82 -14.12
CA ASN A 416 -9.76 0.61 -13.99
C ASN A 416 -10.75 1.27 -13.03
N ARG A 417 -12.05 0.97 -13.10
CA ARG A 417 -13.05 1.46 -12.12
C ARG A 417 -12.75 1.01 -10.70
N ALA A 418 -12.36 -0.25 -10.50
CA ALA A 418 -11.98 -0.77 -9.20
C ALA A 418 -10.73 -0.07 -8.65
N LEU A 419 -9.74 0.19 -9.50
CA LEU A 419 -8.54 0.94 -9.14
C LEU A 419 -8.86 2.42 -8.83
N GLU A 420 -9.72 3.08 -9.60
CA GLU A 420 -10.21 4.43 -9.31
C GLU A 420 -10.88 4.49 -7.92
N GLN A 421 -11.80 3.56 -7.64
CA GLN A 421 -12.44 3.46 -6.32
C GLN A 421 -11.42 3.23 -5.21
N LEU A 422 -10.43 2.37 -5.42
CA LEU A 422 -9.35 2.15 -4.46
C LEU A 422 -8.51 3.41 -4.25
N PHE A 423 -8.18 4.15 -5.30
CA PHE A 423 -7.47 5.41 -5.16
C PHE A 423 -8.27 6.43 -4.36
N HIS A 424 -9.59 6.53 -4.56
CA HIS A 424 -10.44 7.39 -3.73
C HIS A 424 -10.41 6.97 -2.25
N VAL A 425 -10.51 5.68 -1.96
CA VAL A 425 -10.45 5.15 -0.58
C VAL A 425 -9.07 5.41 0.04
N ILE A 426 -7.98 5.15 -0.70
CA ILE A 426 -6.61 5.41 -0.25
C ILE A 426 -6.42 6.90 0.05
N LEU A 427 -6.88 7.78 -0.84
CA LEU A 427 -6.78 9.23 -0.67
C LEU A 427 -7.57 9.67 0.57
N ALA A 428 -8.81 9.21 0.74
CA ALA A 428 -9.63 9.52 1.92
C ALA A 428 -8.96 9.05 3.23
N VAL A 429 -8.44 7.83 3.25
CA VAL A 429 -7.71 7.27 4.41
C VAL A 429 -6.43 8.06 4.69
N MET A 430 -5.67 8.41 3.65
CA MET A 430 -4.46 9.22 3.77
C MET A 430 -4.78 10.62 4.31
N THR A 431 -5.83 11.27 3.81
CA THR A 431 -6.28 12.58 4.28
C THR A 431 -6.72 12.51 5.75
N LEU A 432 -7.56 11.53 6.12
CA LEU A 432 -7.97 11.31 7.51
C LEU A 432 -6.80 10.97 8.42
N GLY A 433 -5.88 10.13 7.97
CA GLY A 433 -4.65 9.79 8.70
C GLY A 433 -3.75 11.00 8.92
N THR A 434 -3.61 11.86 7.90
CA THR A 434 -2.82 13.11 7.96
C THR A 434 -3.46 14.12 8.91
N LEU A 435 -4.78 14.31 8.84
CA LEU A 435 -5.54 15.13 9.79
C LEU A 435 -5.41 14.59 11.22
N GLY A 436 -5.53 13.27 11.40
CA GLY A 436 -5.35 12.62 12.70
C GLY A 436 -3.94 12.83 13.27
N LEU A 437 -2.90 12.63 12.45
CA LEU A 437 -1.51 12.89 12.81
C LEU A 437 -1.27 14.37 13.14
N LEU A 438 -1.83 15.28 12.36
CA LEU A 438 -1.71 16.72 12.58
C LEU A 438 -2.36 17.10 13.92
N LEU A 439 -3.60 16.67 14.17
CA LEU A 439 -4.28 16.90 15.44
C LEU A 439 -3.52 16.31 16.63
N PHE A 440 -2.96 15.10 16.46
CA PHE A 440 -2.13 14.45 17.48
C PHE A 440 -0.84 15.24 17.75
N ALA A 441 -0.13 15.67 16.70
CA ALA A 441 1.07 16.49 16.81
C ALA A 441 0.77 17.84 17.45
N THR A 442 -0.31 18.51 17.06
CA THR A 442 -0.79 19.76 17.68
C THR A 442 -1.11 19.54 19.16
N ARG A 443 -1.77 18.45 19.53
CA ARG A 443 -2.06 18.10 20.92
C ARG A 443 -0.79 17.91 21.74
N ILE A 444 0.22 17.20 21.21
CA ILE A 444 1.52 17.03 21.88
C ILE A 444 2.23 18.38 22.04
N SER A 445 2.31 19.17 20.96
CA SER A 445 2.97 20.48 20.97
C SER A 445 2.35 21.42 22.01
N ASN A 446 1.02 21.47 22.07
CA ASN A 446 0.31 22.27 23.06
C ASN A 446 0.59 21.80 24.50
N ARG A 447 0.72 20.49 24.74
CA ARG A 447 1.07 19.96 26.06
C ARG A 447 2.49 20.30 26.49
N ILE A 448 3.46 20.19 25.56
CA ILE A 448 4.84 20.59 25.84
C ILE A 448 4.91 22.09 26.12
N ARG A 449 4.20 22.91 25.33
CA ARG A 449 4.12 24.35 25.54
C ARG A 449 3.51 24.70 26.90
N SER A 450 2.40 24.05 27.27
CA SER A 450 1.79 24.23 28.59
C SER A 450 2.73 23.80 29.73
N LEU A 451 3.47 22.69 29.59
CA LEU A 451 4.47 22.28 30.59
C LEU A 451 5.59 23.33 30.74
N ARG A 452 6.11 23.85 29.62
CA ARG A 452 7.10 24.93 29.62
C ARG A 452 6.55 26.18 30.32
N ASP A 453 5.39 26.66 29.89
CA ASP A 453 4.79 27.89 30.40
C ASP A 453 4.47 27.76 31.90
N ASN A 454 3.99 26.59 32.36
CA ASN A 454 3.78 26.33 33.79
C ASN A 454 5.09 26.28 34.59
N THR A 455 6.19 25.82 33.98
CA THR A 455 7.51 25.76 34.63
C THR A 455 8.09 27.16 34.77
N GLU A 456 7.99 27.97 33.70
CA GLU A 456 8.44 29.36 33.68
C GLU A 456 7.65 30.22 34.66
N ALA A 457 6.32 30.02 34.76
CA ALA A 457 5.47 30.74 35.71
C ALA A 457 5.77 30.46 37.20
N VAL A 458 6.48 29.38 37.51
CA VAL A 458 6.82 28.98 38.88
C VAL A 458 8.21 29.50 39.30
N ILE A 459 8.97 30.10 38.38
CA ILE A 459 10.31 30.63 38.61
C ILE A 459 10.28 32.16 38.41
N ASP A 460 10.66 32.91 39.45
CA ASP A 460 10.81 34.37 39.39
C ASP A 460 12.03 34.80 38.56
N ASP A 461 12.10 36.06 38.14
CA ASP A 461 13.19 36.67 37.34
C ASP A 461 14.58 36.48 38.00
N ASN A 462 14.61 36.30 39.33
CA ASN A 462 15.82 36.04 40.12
C ASN A 462 16.17 34.55 40.26
N GLY A 463 15.45 33.65 39.58
CA GLY A 463 15.63 32.20 39.66
C GLY A 463 15.03 31.55 40.92
N LYS A 464 14.20 32.28 41.68
CA LYS A 464 13.56 31.77 42.91
C LYS A 464 12.25 31.05 42.58
N ILE A 465 12.05 29.87 43.19
CA ILE A 465 10.82 29.08 43.02
C ILE A 465 9.70 29.69 43.88
N ILE A 466 8.67 30.24 43.25
CA ILE A 466 7.58 31.00 43.90
C ILE A 466 6.24 30.26 43.95
N GLY A 467 6.16 29.06 43.36
CA GLY A 467 4.92 28.27 43.31
C GLY A 467 5.17 26.76 43.21
N THR A 468 4.09 26.02 42.95
CA THR A 468 4.14 24.56 42.75
C THR A 468 3.61 24.21 41.36
N LEU A 469 4.33 23.33 40.65
CA LEU A 469 3.85 22.80 39.38
C LEU A 469 2.55 21.98 39.57
N PRO A 470 1.52 22.18 38.73
CA PRO A 470 0.32 21.34 38.75
C PRO A 470 0.68 19.91 38.36
N THR A 471 0.21 18.91 39.12
CA THR A 471 0.52 17.50 38.87
C THR A 471 -0.28 16.98 37.67
N SER A 472 0.43 16.51 36.63
CA SER A 472 -0.20 15.88 35.48
C SER A 472 -0.85 14.55 35.89
N ASN A 473 -2.14 14.41 35.60
CA ASN A 473 -2.91 13.19 35.89
C ASN A 473 -2.86 12.16 34.74
N GLN A 474 -2.11 12.44 33.66
CA GLN A 474 -1.99 11.55 32.51
C GLN A 474 -0.87 10.51 32.68
N ARG A 475 -1.11 9.30 32.17
CA ARG A 475 -0.24 8.13 32.34
C ARG A 475 0.60 7.83 31.09
N ASP A 476 1.16 8.87 30.50
CA ASP A 476 2.06 8.80 29.35
C ASP A 476 3.43 9.41 29.69
N GLU A 477 4.37 9.36 28.74
CA GLU A 477 5.76 9.79 28.92
C GLU A 477 5.86 11.28 29.27
N ILE A 478 4.98 12.11 28.70
CA ILE A 478 4.91 13.56 29.02
C ILE A 478 4.36 13.78 30.43
N GLY A 479 3.38 12.98 30.86
CA GLY A 479 2.88 12.99 32.24
C GLY A 479 3.93 12.52 33.25
N ASP A 480 4.69 11.48 32.93
CA ASP A 480 5.82 11.01 33.74
C ASP A 480 6.88 12.11 33.86
N LEU A 481 7.25 12.77 32.75
CA LEU A 481 8.17 13.91 32.75
C LEU A 481 7.68 15.05 33.64
N SER A 482 6.41 15.45 33.49
CA SER A 482 5.81 16.52 34.30
C SER A 482 5.85 16.22 35.81
N ARG A 483 5.61 14.96 36.21
CA ARG A 483 5.71 14.54 37.62
C ARG A 483 7.14 14.57 38.14
N SER A 484 8.09 14.04 37.37
CA SER A 484 9.51 14.07 37.76
C SER A 484 10.03 15.49 37.89
N PHE A 485 9.64 16.40 36.99
CA PHE A 485 10.03 17.81 37.05
C PHE A 485 9.43 18.53 38.28
N ALA A 486 8.17 18.23 38.61
CA ALA A 486 7.53 18.74 39.83
C ALA A 486 8.22 18.26 41.12
N ASP A 487 8.65 17.00 41.19
CA ASP A 487 9.39 16.46 42.34
C ASP A 487 10.74 17.17 42.52
N VAL A 488 11.51 17.34 41.43
CA VAL A 488 12.80 18.04 41.45
C VAL A 488 12.65 19.48 41.93
N LEU A 489 11.67 20.22 41.40
CA LEU A 489 11.41 21.61 41.83
C LEU A 489 10.99 21.68 43.30
N SER A 490 10.16 20.75 43.77
CA SER A 490 9.76 20.72 45.19
C SER A 490 10.95 20.49 46.12
N ARG A 491 11.85 19.56 45.78
CA ARG A 491 13.08 19.31 46.56
C ARG A 491 14.01 20.52 46.59
N LEU A 492 14.19 21.19 45.44
CA LEU A 492 14.99 22.41 45.35
C LEU A 492 14.42 23.54 46.22
N GLN A 493 13.10 23.72 46.22
CA GLN A 493 12.43 24.72 47.05
C GLN A 493 12.66 24.45 48.55
N GLN A 494 12.53 23.20 48.98
CA GLN A 494 12.77 22.78 50.37
C GLN A 494 14.23 23.02 50.78
N TYR A 495 15.18 22.67 49.92
CA TYR A 495 16.61 22.86 50.17
C TYR A 495 16.99 24.35 50.25
N ASN A 496 16.46 25.19 49.36
CA ASN A 496 16.72 26.63 49.39
C ASN A 496 16.14 27.28 50.67
N SER A 497 14.91 26.90 51.04
CA SER A 497 14.28 27.36 52.28
C SER A 497 15.06 26.93 53.53
N TYR A 498 15.67 25.74 53.51
CA TYR A 498 16.56 25.29 54.58
C TYR A 498 17.80 26.18 54.71
N LEU A 499 18.49 26.48 53.60
CA LEU A 499 19.67 27.35 53.59
C LEU A 499 19.35 28.78 54.08
N GLU A 500 18.26 29.38 53.61
CA GLU A 500 17.82 30.73 54.03
C GLU A 500 17.57 30.79 55.55
N ASN A 501 16.86 29.80 56.11
CA ASN A 501 16.57 29.73 57.53
C ASN A 501 17.82 29.50 58.39
N MET A 502 18.75 28.66 57.92
CA MET A 502 20.01 28.39 58.61
C MET A 502 20.88 29.65 58.70
N ALA A 503 21.07 30.35 57.58
CA ALA A 503 21.89 31.56 57.51
C ALA A 503 21.34 32.69 58.41
N SER A 504 20.01 32.86 58.43
CA SER A 504 19.33 33.86 59.25
C SER A 504 19.52 33.60 60.75
N ARG A 505 19.34 32.35 61.20
CA ARG A 505 19.49 31.96 62.61
C ARG A 505 20.95 32.03 63.08
N LEU A 506 21.90 31.59 62.25
CA LEU A 506 23.33 31.72 62.54
C LEU A 506 23.72 33.19 62.77
N SER A 507 23.25 34.08 61.90
CA SER A 507 23.50 35.51 62.01
C SER A 507 22.95 36.10 63.33
N HIS A 508 21.82 35.59 63.83
CA HIS A 508 21.24 36.01 65.10
C HIS A 508 22.06 35.52 66.30
N GLU A 509 22.42 34.23 66.32
CA GLU A 509 23.17 33.62 67.43
C GLU A 509 24.60 34.15 67.58
N LEU A 510 25.22 34.61 66.49
CA LEU A 510 26.54 35.25 66.53
C LEU A 510 26.46 36.72 66.99
N ARG A 511 25.39 37.44 66.67
CA ARG A 511 25.25 38.87 67.00
C ARG A 511 25.22 39.12 68.51
N THR A 512 24.54 38.27 69.25
CA THR A 512 24.36 38.40 70.71
C THR A 512 25.69 38.35 71.48
N PRO A 513 26.54 37.31 71.35
CA PRO A 513 27.83 37.29 72.05
C PRO A 513 28.79 38.36 71.54
N ILE A 514 28.77 38.71 70.25
CA ILE A 514 29.57 39.84 69.72
C ILE A 514 29.18 41.15 70.42
N ALA A 515 27.87 41.39 70.62
CA ALA A 515 27.39 42.56 71.34
C ALA A 515 27.83 42.56 72.81
N VAL A 516 27.80 41.40 73.49
CA VAL A 516 28.24 41.25 74.90
C VAL A 516 29.75 41.48 75.05
N VAL A 517 30.57 40.93 74.14
CA VAL A 517 32.02 41.17 74.14
C VAL A 517 32.29 42.66 73.92
N LYS A 518 31.65 43.26 72.92
CA LYS A 518 31.81 44.68 72.61
C LYS A 518 31.41 45.57 73.79
N SER A 519 30.23 45.37 74.37
CA SER A 519 29.75 46.19 75.49
C SER A 519 30.63 46.05 76.73
N SER A 520 31.16 44.85 76.99
CA SER A 520 32.03 44.59 78.15
C SER A 520 33.41 45.24 77.98
N LEU A 521 33.96 45.21 76.76
CA LEU A 521 35.19 45.95 76.41
C LEU A 521 34.98 47.48 76.48
N ASP A 522 33.83 47.98 76.02
CA ASP A 522 33.49 49.40 76.11
C ASP A 522 33.39 49.86 77.58
N MET A 523 32.79 49.05 78.47
CA MET A 523 32.69 49.36 79.91
C MET A 523 34.06 49.30 80.61
N LEU A 524 34.94 48.36 80.24
CA LEU A 524 36.32 48.28 80.76
C LEU A 524 37.15 49.54 80.49
N LEU A 525 36.87 50.24 79.39
CA LEU A 525 37.57 51.48 79.03
C LEU A 525 37.14 52.70 79.85
N HIS A 526 35.98 52.65 80.51
CA HIS A 526 35.35 53.80 81.17
C HIS A 526 35.30 53.70 82.70
N ASP A 527 35.46 52.51 83.27
CA ASP A 527 35.38 52.27 84.72
C ASP A 527 36.77 52.09 85.35
N ASN A 528 36.98 52.64 86.55
CA ASN A 528 38.26 52.59 87.29
C ASN A 528 38.18 51.69 88.54
N ASP A 529 37.03 51.09 88.82
CA ASP A 529 36.83 50.16 89.93
C ASP A 529 37.34 48.75 89.57
N SER A 530 38.35 48.27 90.29
CA SER A 530 39.01 46.98 90.01
C SER A 530 38.06 45.78 90.15
N GLU A 531 37.07 45.85 91.05
CA GLU A 531 36.08 44.77 91.19
C GLU A 531 35.11 44.72 90.00
N GLN A 532 34.69 45.88 89.48
CA GLN A 532 33.80 45.95 88.31
C GLN A 532 34.52 45.61 87.01
N GLN A 533 35.79 46.02 86.86
CA GLN A 533 36.63 45.61 85.75
C GLN A 533 36.80 44.08 85.68
N ALA A 534 37.00 43.41 86.82
CA ALA A 534 37.07 41.94 86.84
C ALA A 534 35.79 41.29 86.29
N VAL A 535 34.62 41.82 86.65
CA VAL A 535 33.31 41.35 86.15
C VAL A 535 33.16 41.59 84.64
N PHE A 536 33.63 42.71 84.11
CA PHE A 536 33.58 42.97 82.67
C PHE A 536 34.56 42.12 81.87
N VAL A 537 35.77 41.85 82.40
CA VAL A 537 36.69 40.87 81.80
C VAL A 537 36.07 39.49 81.76
N GLU A 538 35.44 39.06 82.86
CA GLU A 538 34.75 37.77 82.93
C GLU A 538 33.59 37.68 81.92
N ARG A 539 32.80 38.75 81.77
CA ARG A 539 31.73 38.82 80.76
C ARG A 539 32.26 38.79 79.33
N ALA A 540 33.34 39.52 79.03
CA ALA A 540 33.98 39.47 77.72
C ALA A 540 34.54 38.08 77.41
N GLN A 541 35.22 37.47 78.38
CA GLN A 541 35.76 36.11 78.25
C GLN A 541 34.64 35.08 78.05
N SER A 542 33.53 35.21 78.77
CA SER A 542 32.33 34.38 78.58
C SER A 542 31.74 34.54 77.18
N GLY A 543 31.67 35.77 76.66
CA GLY A 543 31.23 36.05 75.29
C GLY A 543 32.15 35.43 74.22
N VAL A 544 33.46 35.51 74.39
CA VAL A 544 34.45 34.88 73.48
C VAL A 544 34.37 33.35 73.55
N ASN A 545 34.27 32.79 74.75
CA ASN A 545 34.10 31.34 74.94
C ASN A 545 32.81 30.86 74.25
N ARG A 546 31.72 31.64 74.37
CA ARG A 546 30.46 31.33 73.68
C ARG A 546 30.58 31.35 72.16
N LEU A 547 31.28 32.33 71.58
CA LEU A 547 31.59 32.35 70.14
C LEU A 547 32.44 31.13 69.72
N SER A 548 33.44 30.77 70.53
CA SER A 548 34.28 29.60 70.27
C SER A 548 33.46 28.30 70.31
N THR A 549 32.55 28.13 71.27
CA THR A 549 31.63 26.99 71.31
C THR A 549 30.72 26.96 70.08
N ILE A 550 30.13 28.09 69.68
CA ILE A 550 29.29 28.19 68.48
C ILE A 550 30.04 27.71 67.23
N LEU A 551 31.26 28.21 67.01
CA LEU A 551 32.09 27.86 65.86
C LEU A 551 32.53 26.38 65.89
N ASN A 552 32.93 25.88 67.06
CA ASN A 552 33.35 24.49 67.21
C ASN A 552 32.18 23.53 66.96
N SER A 553 30.99 23.80 67.51
CA SER A 553 29.81 22.97 67.27
C SER A 553 29.35 23.02 65.81
N MET A 554 29.49 24.16 65.13
CA MET A 554 29.19 24.27 63.70
C MET A 554 30.21 23.51 62.86
N SER A 555 31.52 23.64 63.17
CA SER A 555 32.55 22.89 62.46
C SER A 555 32.41 21.38 62.69
N GLU A 556 32.01 20.94 63.88
CA GLU A 556 31.68 19.55 64.19
C GLU A 556 30.49 19.06 63.34
N ALA A 557 29.40 19.83 63.28
CA ALA A 557 28.24 19.49 62.47
C ALA A 557 28.59 19.39 60.97
N THR A 558 29.34 20.35 60.41
CA THR A 558 29.76 20.33 59.00
C THR A 558 30.73 19.20 58.69
N ARG A 559 31.71 18.94 59.58
CA ARG A 559 32.63 17.79 59.42
C ARG A 559 31.86 16.47 59.46
N LEU A 560 30.85 16.38 60.32
CA LEU A 560 30.03 15.20 60.42
C LEU A 560 29.12 15.01 59.19
N GLU A 561 28.54 16.08 58.66
CA GLU A 561 27.82 16.08 57.38
C GLU A 561 28.72 15.51 56.26
N GLN A 562 29.96 15.98 56.16
CA GLN A 562 30.92 15.50 55.17
C GLN A 562 31.39 14.05 55.41
N ALA A 563 31.57 13.66 56.67
CA ALA A 563 31.94 12.29 57.03
C ALA A 563 30.83 11.30 56.66
N ILE A 564 29.57 11.65 56.94
CA ILE A 564 28.39 10.86 56.57
C ILE A 564 28.31 10.63 55.04
N GLU A 565 28.70 11.61 54.22
CA GLU A 565 28.72 11.45 52.76
C GLU A 565 29.79 10.46 52.26
N GLN A 566 30.83 10.20 53.07
CA GLN A 566 31.98 9.36 52.72
C GLN A 566 32.01 8.02 53.47
N GLU A 567 31.06 7.79 54.37
CA GLU A 567 31.02 6.61 55.23
C GLU A 567 30.36 5.41 54.52
N ASP A 568 31.01 4.27 54.57
CA ASP A 568 30.48 3.01 54.03
C ASP A 568 29.57 2.33 55.06
N LEU A 569 28.51 1.66 54.58
CA LEU A 569 27.59 0.91 55.44
C LEU A 569 28.14 -0.51 55.68
N GLU A 570 28.33 -0.88 56.95
CA GLU A 570 28.63 -2.24 57.38
C GLU A 570 27.50 -2.84 58.24
N THR A 571 27.38 -4.17 58.24
CA THR A 571 26.41 -4.87 59.08
C THR A 571 27.02 -5.14 60.45
N PHE A 572 26.45 -4.55 61.50
CA PHE A 572 26.95 -4.72 62.87
C PHE A 572 25.82 -4.91 63.89
N ASN A 573 26.18 -5.38 65.09
CA ASN A 573 25.23 -5.59 66.18
C ASN A 573 25.09 -4.32 67.04
N ILE A 574 23.96 -3.60 66.93
CA ILE A 574 23.71 -2.36 67.68
C ILE A 574 23.73 -2.57 69.20
N VAL A 575 23.37 -3.77 69.70
CA VAL A 575 23.39 -4.08 71.13
C VAL A 575 24.80 -3.97 71.69
N GLN A 576 25.82 -4.40 70.95
CA GLN A 576 27.22 -4.33 71.40
C GLN A 576 27.71 -2.89 71.49
N VAL A 577 27.40 -2.06 70.50
CA VAL A 577 27.77 -0.63 70.46
C VAL A 577 27.15 0.11 71.64
N ILE A 578 25.82 -0.01 71.81
CA ILE A 578 25.11 0.69 72.89
C ILE A 578 25.57 0.19 74.26
N LYS A 579 25.80 -1.12 74.44
CA LYS A 579 26.32 -1.67 75.69
C LYS A 579 27.70 -1.07 76.04
N GLY A 580 28.61 -0.98 75.07
CA GLY A 580 29.92 -0.37 75.26
C GLY A 580 29.83 1.10 75.67
N CYS A 581 28.93 1.87 75.04
CA CYS A 581 28.69 3.27 75.42
C CYS A 581 28.13 3.39 76.85
N VAL A 582 27.14 2.56 77.22
CA VAL A 582 26.53 2.58 78.57
C VAL A 582 27.54 2.25 79.66
N GLU A 583 28.42 1.27 79.43
CA GLU A 583 29.51 0.95 80.37
C GLU A 583 30.43 2.16 80.59
N GLY A 584 30.74 2.92 79.53
CA GLY A 584 31.49 4.18 79.65
C GLY A 584 30.74 5.25 80.46
N TYR A 585 29.46 5.48 80.17
CA TYR A 585 28.66 6.49 80.87
C TYR A 585 28.40 6.15 82.35
N GLN A 586 28.32 4.87 82.71
CA GLN A 586 28.24 4.44 84.11
C GLN A 586 29.48 4.89 84.91
N HIS A 587 30.65 4.93 84.28
CA HIS A 587 31.88 5.43 84.91
C HIS A 587 31.92 6.95 84.95
N THR A 588 31.58 7.63 83.84
CA THR A 588 31.59 9.11 83.76
C THR A 588 30.54 9.76 84.66
N TYR A 589 29.37 9.13 84.80
CA TYR A 589 28.24 9.64 85.58
C TYR A 589 27.86 8.69 86.72
N ALA A 590 28.83 8.41 87.60
CA ALA A 590 28.71 7.43 88.69
C ALA A 590 27.55 7.71 89.69
N LEU A 591 27.08 8.95 89.78
CA LEU A 591 25.97 9.35 90.66
C LEU A 591 24.57 9.11 90.05
N ARG A 592 24.47 8.53 88.85
CA ARG A 592 23.20 8.31 88.14
C ARG A 592 22.91 6.81 88.00
N LYS A 593 21.62 6.46 87.97
CA LYS A 593 21.18 5.09 87.73
C LYS A 593 20.99 4.86 86.23
N TRP A 594 21.55 3.77 85.73
CA TRP A 594 21.50 3.41 84.30
C TRP A 594 20.85 2.04 84.15
N THR A 595 19.75 1.97 83.42
CA THR A 595 19.04 0.72 83.16
C THR A 595 19.03 0.45 81.66
N LEU A 596 19.76 -0.58 81.21
CA LEU A 596 19.77 -1.04 79.81
C LEU A 596 18.97 -2.34 79.70
N THR A 597 17.92 -2.34 78.86
CA THR A 597 17.14 -3.53 78.53
C THR A 597 17.18 -3.77 77.02
N ALA A 598 17.54 -4.97 76.58
CA ALA A 598 17.49 -5.37 75.17
C ALA A 598 16.61 -6.62 75.02
N THR A 599 15.69 -6.61 74.04
CA THR A 599 14.79 -7.76 73.78
C THR A 599 15.55 -8.98 73.25
N ASP A 600 16.64 -8.75 72.51
CA ASP A 600 17.49 -9.79 71.93
C ASP A 600 18.97 -9.41 72.15
N SER A 601 19.85 -10.40 72.22
CA SER A 601 21.30 -10.20 72.37
C SER A 601 21.99 -9.87 71.04
N SER A 602 21.31 -10.12 69.92
CA SER A 602 21.81 -9.83 68.56
C SER A 602 20.77 -9.08 67.73
N LEU A 603 21.01 -7.78 67.51
CA LEU A 603 20.19 -6.94 66.63
C LEU A 603 21.10 -6.36 65.53
N LEU A 604 21.02 -6.94 64.34
CA LEU A 604 21.85 -6.54 63.19
C LEU A 604 21.19 -5.41 62.40
N ILE A 605 21.94 -4.32 62.19
CA ILE A 605 21.57 -3.20 61.32
C ILE A 605 22.72 -2.91 60.34
N ASP A 606 22.39 -2.32 59.20
CA ASP A 606 23.38 -1.85 58.23
C ASP A 606 23.65 -0.35 58.48
N GLY A 607 24.91 0.02 58.68
CA GLY A 607 25.28 1.34 59.19
C GLY A 607 26.76 1.53 59.50
N SER A 608 27.07 2.60 60.22
CA SER A 608 28.37 2.80 60.88
C SER A 608 28.19 2.69 62.41
N PRO A 609 28.94 1.80 63.08
CA PRO A 609 28.97 1.71 64.54
C PRO A 609 29.35 3.03 65.20
N GLU A 610 30.32 3.74 64.64
CA GLU A 610 30.86 5.01 65.14
C GLU A 610 29.78 6.09 65.11
N LEU A 611 29.06 6.21 64.00
CA LEU A 611 27.96 7.15 63.87
C LEU A 611 26.82 6.80 64.83
N ILE A 612 26.47 5.52 65.01
CA ILE A 612 25.45 5.13 66.01
C ILE A 612 25.89 5.46 67.44
N ALA A 613 27.17 5.24 67.78
CA ALA A 613 27.71 5.65 69.07
C ALA A 613 27.59 7.17 69.25
N GLN A 614 27.84 7.96 68.20
CA GLN A 614 27.70 9.41 68.23
C GLN A 614 26.24 9.89 68.34
N LEU A 615 25.31 9.23 67.64
CA LEU A 615 23.86 9.49 67.80
C LEU A 615 23.46 9.25 69.25
N PHE A 616 23.88 8.12 69.80
CA PHE A 616 23.60 7.77 71.18
C PHE A 616 24.21 8.77 72.16
N ASP A 617 25.45 9.20 71.93
CA ASP A 617 26.12 10.24 72.72
C ASP A 617 25.33 11.56 72.74
N LYS A 618 24.87 12.04 71.58
CA LYS A 618 24.07 13.26 71.52
C LYS A 618 22.71 13.12 72.21
N VAL A 619 22.08 11.96 72.13
CA VAL A 619 20.79 11.70 72.82
C VAL A 619 21.01 11.58 74.34
N VAL A 620 22.06 10.89 74.78
CA VAL A 620 22.40 10.71 76.20
C VAL A 620 22.86 12.00 76.84
N SER A 621 23.71 12.79 76.17
CA SER A 621 24.11 14.12 76.65
C SER A 621 22.89 15.01 76.90
N ASN A 622 21.91 15.03 75.98
CA ASN A 622 20.65 15.73 76.22
C ASN A 622 19.88 15.15 77.41
N ALA A 623 19.78 13.82 77.53
CA ALA A 623 19.10 13.18 78.65
C ALA A 623 19.73 13.55 80.01
N VAL A 624 21.06 13.62 80.08
CA VAL A 624 21.82 14.03 81.28
C VAL A 624 21.59 15.49 81.62
N ASP A 625 21.61 16.38 80.62
CA ASP A 625 21.47 17.82 80.80
C ASP A 625 20.09 18.24 81.35
N PHE A 626 19.04 17.46 81.07
CA PHE A 626 17.65 17.76 81.47
C PHE A 626 17.16 16.93 82.66
N SER A 627 18.03 16.13 83.30
CA SER A 627 17.70 15.32 84.49
C SER A 627 18.63 15.64 85.67
N GLN A 628 18.20 15.37 86.90
CA GLN A 628 18.95 15.66 88.12
C GLN A 628 19.98 14.57 88.46
N ASN A 629 20.97 14.91 89.29
CA ASN A 629 21.87 13.90 89.86
C ASN A 629 21.03 12.94 90.72
N ASN A 630 21.28 11.62 90.60
CA ASN A 630 20.50 10.52 91.18
C ASN A 630 19.25 10.05 90.42
N ASP A 631 18.88 10.72 89.32
CA ASP A 631 17.80 10.25 88.43
C ASP A 631 18.20 9.00 87.62
N GLU A 632 17.19 8.23 87.21
CA GLU A 632 17.35 7.04 86.38
C GLU A 632 17.16 7.35 84.90
N ILE A 633 18.17 7.01 84.08
CA ILE A 633 18.08 7.04 82.62
C ILE A 633 17.85 5.61 82.13
N VAL A 634 16.72 5.38 81.46
CA VAL A 634 16.30 4.07 80.98
C VAL A 634 16.53 3.97 79.48
N ILE A 635 17.31 2.98 79.07
CA ILE A 635 17.65 2.70 77.68
C ILE A 635 17.04 1.35 77.29
N LYS A 636 16.26 1.33 76.20
CA LYS A 636 15.63 0.12 75.68
C LYS A 636 15.99 -0.11 74.22
N LEU A 637 16.34 -1.35 73.88
CA LEU A 637 16.53 -1.82 72.51
C LEU A 637 15.50 -2.91 72.22
N GLU A 638 14.57 -2.63 71.31
CA GLU A 638 13.48 -3.54 70.98
C GLU A 638 13.50 -3.91 69.50
N LYS A 639 13.20 -5.17 69.19
CA LYS A 639 13.03 -5.65 67.82
C LYS A 639 11.55 -5.68 67.48
N HIS A 640 11.19 -5.04 66.38
CA HIS A 640 9.92 -5.20 65.71
C HIS A 640 10.17 -5.85 64.33
N ASP A 641 9.13 -6.43 63.71
CA ASP A 641 9.23 -7.31 62.54
C ASP A 641 10.23 -6.87 61.45
N LYS A 642 10.36 -5.57 61.19
CA LYS A 642 11.28 -5.01 60.18
C LYS A 642 12.16 -3.87 60.68
N SER A 643 12.21 -3.64 62.00
CA SER A 643 12.95 -2.50 62.55
C SER A 643 13.45 -2.72 63.97
N VAL A 644 14.61 -2.14 64.29
CA VAL A 644 15.15 -2.04 65.64
C VAL A 644 14.82 -0.65 66.21
N THR A 645 14.31 -0.58 67.43
CA THR A 645 13.97 0.65 68.13
C THR A 645 14.91 0.86 69.32
N LEU A 646 15.68 1.95 69.30
CA LEU A 646 16.47 2.45 70.43
C LEU A 646 15.69 3.56 71.13
N THR A 647 15.38 3.37 72.40
CA THR A 647 14.65 4.33 73.23
C THR A 647 15.52 4.79 74.39
N VAL A 648 15.65 6.11 74.58
CA VAL A 648 16.29 6.73 75.74
C VAL A 648 15.25 7.56 76.47
N SER A 649 14.98 7.22 77.72
CA SER A 649 13.97 7.87 78.58
C SER A 649 14.63 8.49 79.80
N ASN A 650 14.38 9.78 80.03
CA ASN A 650 14.87 10.51 81.21
C ASN A 650 13.74 11.27 81.91
N PRO A 651 13.79 11.43 83.24
CA PRO A 651 12.96 12.39 83.95
C PRO A 651 13.40 13.83 83.62
N GLY A 652 12.47 14.77 83.65
CA GLY A 652 12.76 16.16 83.29
C GLY A 652 11.52 16.98 82.90
N PRO A 653 11.70 18.22 82.45
CA PRO A 653 10.60 19.05 81.96
C PRO A 653 10.00 18.47 80.67
N LEU A 654 8.69 18.67 80.49
CA LEU A 654 7.96 18.23 79.29
C LEU A 654 8.35 19.03 78.04
N LEU A 655 8.17 18.41 76.88
CA LEU A 655 8.40 19.05 75.59
C LEU A 655 7.38 20.17 75.34
N PRO A 656 7.79 21.32 74.75
CA PRO A 656 6.88 22.39 74.39
C PRO A 656 5.80 21.94 73.41
N ARG A 657 4.54 22.35 73.67
CA ARG A 657 3.39 22.01 72.82
C ARG A 657 3.60 22.53 71.40
N GLY A 658 3.53 21.63 70.40
CA GLY A 658 3.63 21.97 68.98
C GLY A 658 5.06 22.05 68.42
N MET A 659 6.11 21.88 69.22
CA MET A 659 7.51 21.99 68.74
C MET A 659 8.23 20.64 68.51
N LYS A 660 7.58 19.50 68.79
CA LYS A 660 8.21 18.16 68.76
C LYS A 660 8.99 17.86 67.46
N ASN A 661 8.42 18.20 66.30
CA ASN A 661 9.06 18.00 65.00
C ASN A 661 10.11 19.06 64.63
N GLN A 662 10.12 20.21 65.33
CA GLN A 662 11.07 21.29 65.10
C GLN A 662 12.34 21.12 65.95
N LEU A 663 12.26 20.40 67.07
CA LEU A 663 13.41 20.17 67.98
C LEU A 663 14.55 19.36 67.36
N THR A 664 14.30 18.65 66.24
CA THR A 664 15.32 17.93 65.46
C THR A 664 15.91 18.77 64.32
N GLN A 665 15.47 20.02 64.16
CA GLN A 665 16.03 20.95 63.17
C GLN A 665 17.28 21.63 63.73
N SER A 666 18.21 21.97 62.85
CA SER A 666 19.42 22.70 63.20
C SER A 666 19.08 24.03 63.90
N MET A 667 19.86 24.37 64.93
CA MET A 667 19.73 25.63 65.67
C MET A 667 18.37 25.86 66.36
N VAL A 668 17.71 24.81 66.85
CA VAL A 668 16.48 24.91 67.67
C VAL A 668 16.79 24.57 69.13
N SER A 669 16.63 25.54 70.02
CA SER A 669 16.81 25.37 71.47
C SER A 669 15.62 25.93 72.23
N VAL A 670 15.17 25.23 73.27
CA VAL A 670 14.04 25.63 74.11
C VAL A 670 14.46 25.60 75.59
N ARG A 671 15.30 26.55 76.00
CA ARG A 671 15.55 26.86 77.42
C ARG A 671 15.03 28.27 77.74
N LYS A 672 14.49 28.47 78.94
CA LYS A 672 14.03 29.79 79.43
C LYS A 672 15.25 30.64 79.79
N GLU A 673 15.23 31.93 79.44
CA GLU A 673 16.32 32.90 79.70
C GLU A 673 16.68 33.14 81.18
N ASN A 674 15.96 32.53 82.14
CA ASN A 674 16.14 32.78 83.58
C ASN A 674 17.05 31.78 84.31
N ASP A 675 17.59 30.74 83.66
CA ASP A 675 18.56 29.80 84.26
C ASP A 675 20.01 30.33 84.31
N VAL A 676 20.18 31.66 84.21
CA VAL A 676 21.47 32.38 84.15
C VAL A 676 22.22 32.41 85.49
N GLN A 677 21.65 31.87 86.58
CA GLN A 677 22.33 31.84 87.88
C GLN A 677 23.40 30.74 88.04
N ASN A 678 23.52 29.80 87.09
CA ASN A 678 24.63 28.83 87.06
C ASN A 678 25.56 29.10 85.87
N ALA A 679 26.52 30.00 86.06
CA ALA A 679 27.51 30.45 85.06
C ALA A 679 28.48 29.37 84.52
N ALA A 680 28.21 28.08 84.72
CA ALA A 680 29.10 26.97 84.39
C ALA A 680 28.53 25.95 83.37
N GLN A 681 27.33 26.15 82.82
CA GLN A 681 26.80 25.25 81.78
C GLN A 681 27.02 25.78 80.37
N SER A 682 27.64 24.94 79.53
CA SER A 682 28.03 25.20 78.14
C SER A 682 26.87 25.77 77.28
N PRO A 683 27.15 26.62 76.28
CA PRO A 683 26.15 27.02 75.29
C PRO A 683 25.75 25.82 74.42
N HIS A 684 24.46 25.44 74.44
CA HIS A 684 23.93 24.36 73.60
C HIS A 684 23.17 24.96 72.41
N LEU A 685 23.74 24.90 71.22
CA LEU A 685 23.17 25.46 69.98
C LEU A 685 21.98 24.67 69.42
N GLY A 686 21.43 23.69 70.14
CA GLY A 686 20.38 22.83 69.59
C GLY A 686 20.85 21.93 68.43
N LEU A 687 22.15 21.77 68.25
CA LEU A 687 22.74 20.95 67.18
C LEU A 687 22.76 19.45 67.51
N GLY A 688 22.67 19.08 68.80
CA GLY A 688 22.78 17.68 69.22
C GLY A 688 21.66 16.78 68.66
N LEU A 689 20.39 17.21 68.78
CA LEU A 689 19.26 16.47 68.22
C LEU A 689 19.20 16.51 66.68
N TYR A 690 19.71 17.59 66.08
CA TYR A 690 19.89 17.68 64.63
C TYR A 690 20.90 16.64 64.13
N ILE A 691 22.06 16.55 64.77
CA ILE A 691 23.09 15.55 64.48
C ILE A 691 22.52 14.13 64.66
N ALA A 692 21.82 13.86 65.77
CA ALA A 692 21.19 12.57 66.01
C ALA A 692 20.15 12.22 64.92
N ASN A 693 19.35 13.19 64.47
CA ASN A 693 18.38 12.99 63.41
C ASN A 693 19.04 12.74 62.04
N MET A 694 20.12 13.45 61.74
CA MET A 694 20.91 13.27 60.51
C MET A 694 21.55 11.88 60.45
N ILE A 695 22.17 11.44 61.56
CA ILE A 695 22.71 10.09 61.68
C ILE A 695 21.58 9.04 61.55
N ALA A 696 20.42 9.27 62.18
CA ALA A 696 19.28 8.37 62.04
C ALA A 696 18.84 8.25 60.58
N GLN A 697 18.78 9.36 59.83
CA GLN A 697 18.42 9.37 58.41
C GLN A 697 19.45 8.68 57.51
N PHE A 698 20.75 8.83 57.78
CA PHE A 698 21.80 8.09 57.09
C PHE A 698 21.59 6.57 57.20
N HIS A 699 21.18 6.11 58.38
CA HIS A 699 20.82 4.71 58.64
C HIS A 699 19.42 4.33 58.16
N LYS A 700 18.77 5.13 57.29
CA LYS A 700 17.39 4.96 56.81
C LYS A 700 16.35 4.88 57.95
N GLY A 701 16.71 5.44 59.09
CA GLY A 701 15.93 5.46 60.30
C GLY A 701 15.16 6.77 60.52
N ARG A 702 14.48 6.86 61.67
CA ARG A 702 13.76 8.07 62.10
C ARG A 702 13.93 8.32 63.59
N LEU A 703 14.07 9.58 63.97
CA LEU A 703 14.13 10.04 65.36
C LEU A 703 12.79 10.68 65.75
N PHE A 704 12.26 10.28 66.91
CA PHE A 704 11.01 10.79 67.48
C PHE A 704 11.23 11.30 68.90
N LEU A 705 10.51 12.37 69.26
CA LEU A 705 10.52 12.93 70.62
C LEU A 705 9.11 12.91 71.19
N ASN A 706 8.94 12.21 72.31
CA ASN A 706 7.68 12.08 73.02
C ASN A 706 7.85 12.46 74.50
N ASP A 707 6.74 12.81 75.14
CA ASP A 707 6.71 12.92 76.60
C ASP A 707 6.53 11.52 77.19
N ARG A 708 7.07 11.26 78.39
CA ARG A 708 6.79 10.02 79.13
C ARG A 708 5.30 9.91 79.43
N GLU A 709 4.77 8.67 79.47
CA GLU A 709 3.35 8.40 79.74
C GLU A 709 2.88 8.94 81.09
N ASP A 710 3.77 9.00 82.08
CA ASP A 710 3.54 9.56 83.41
C ASP A 710 3.67 11.10 83.48
N ALA A 711 3.93 11.75 82.34
CA ALA A 711 4.19 13.18 82.21
C ALA A 711 5.32 13.71 83.12
N SER A 712 6.30 12.86 83.45
CA SER A 712 7.43 13.20 84.34
C SER A 712 8.78 13.35 83.62
N GLY A 713 8.78 13.37 82.28
CA GLY A 713 10.00 13.55 81.49
C GLY A 713 9.83 13.28 80.00
N VAL A 714 10.95 12.96 79.33
CA VAL A 714 11.06 12.89 77.87
C VAL A 714 11.56 11.52 77.43
N VAL A 715 11.06 11.06 76.28
CA VAL A 715 11.47 9.85 75.60
C VAL A 715 11.92 10.18 74.19
N VAL A 716 13.18 9.86 73.87
CA VAL A 716 13.74 9.96 72.53
C VAL A 716 13.82 8.56 71.94
N THR A 717 13.20 8.36 70.77
CA THR A 717 13.11 7.07 70.10
C THR A 717 13.75 7.16 68.71
N ALA A 718 14.80 6.38 68.47
CA ALA A 718 15.40 6.18 67.16
C ALA A 718 14.98 4.81 66.60
N THR A 719 14.52 4.77 65.36
CA THR A 719 14.10 3.55 64.67
C THR A 719 15.01 3.29 63.50
N PHE A 720 15.44 2.04 63.29
CA PHE A 720 16.36 1.63 62.22
C PHE A 720 15.80 0.39 61.53
N PRO A 721 15.92 0.23 60.20
CA PRO A 721 15.55 -1.03 59.55
C PRO A 721 16.49 -2.15 59.98
N THR A 722 15.94 -3.34 60.21
CA THR A 722 16.78 -4.54 60.43
C THR A 722 17.51 -4.88 59.14
N SER A 723 18.79 -5.30 59.24
CA SER A 723 19.52 -5.84 58.09
C SER A 723 18.74 -7.03 57.54
N SER A 724 18.22 -6.90 56.32
CA SER A 724 17.49 -7.96 55.65
C SER A 724 18.51 -8.95 55.11
N ASP A 725 18.43 -10.20 55.55
CA ASP A 725 19.24 -11.34 55.10
C ASP A 725 19.04 -11.56 53.59
N THR A 726 19.68 -10.72 52.78
CA THR A 726 19.50 -10.67 51.33
C THR A 726 20.84 -10.32 50.67
N LYS A 727 21.83 -11.20 50.84
CA LYS A 727 22.76 -11.46 49.75
C LYS A 727 22.03 -12.31 48.71
N ARG A 728 21.46 -11.65 47.70
CA ARG A 728 21.18 -12.24 46.40
C ARG A 728 21.49 -11.26 45.29
#